data_AF-A0A8T7J325-F1
#
_entry.id   AF-A0A8T7J325-F1
#
_cell.length_a   1.000
_cell.length_b   1.000
_cell.length_c   1.000
_cell.angle_alpha   90.00
_cell.angle_beta   90.00
_cell.angle_gamma   90.00
#
_symmetry.space_group_name_H-M   'P 1'
#
loop_
_entity.id
_entity.type
_entity.pdbx_description
1 polymer ?
#
loop_
_entity_poly.entity_id
_entity_poly.type
_entity_poly.pdbx_seq_one_letter_code
_entity_poly.pdbx_strand_id
1 'polypeptide(L)'
;MIVKTPNITGKISRFVLLGSLLSGLTLAGCQIQTSSDAQVTVVQSSRTTTSVSVPSTGVYRLQAEVNVNGDYAVLDVYAGNLLLANNINFPRSGKNQFNTLIQYTLPTEHPISFEVKDSDIEITQLTLTPVENLNLPHFTDISERAGIDKVSSIKYGGPTVADIDMDGDYDFIVNNHNAESSKLYWNNGDGTVSKHQTNLARWFMHDLHGTAAGDFDNDGDLDLVVTMGGGNGNNPSKANFYLNDNGNFVLYTGDVGINKGGRGRGARWIDADLDGDLDLLLHNEASLTKSKPQQYFYKNLGNGTFELVNVKGLQDVEPSRVLVTDINQDQIDDIIFYGHHKPSIWQGNGDFTYTDVSQQFPDSIMKFNNIMAMVDVDIDNDGDLDLYVARGKEFGLGDNVSMDFDAMSGELDLKPRGNKGQENLMLVSSDSIKFHKFHYQAQLGYRNKIYPMFLGKNKTLREVTQGQETTIAPSDALGFPSDISQNGMYFGVTGTNTQGEHIWQVALVRNDNIFWGFGFSLHGVSSVTPEFKLENRNSSDVLLENHNGYFVDVSTKWNIPKGGNSLGVTRGDFNNDGRQDLLVYRWGRIGKRIADLMLVNNQNKSFESYTQHGANDIGGPGNGDMGQAFDFDLDGKLDVLSGSEGGQWYVYKNNTDLGNHLTVRVGYSPMSNVDAYGAQVELFTANKSYKQRVGSAGEVFSQSLLNNVHFGLGEQTNVQSVKVTWRNGEIFEFKNVAANNLIETPQTKWFKKTKQVKKELEKGIVTKPYIRFVDEEKFSTQGLKVGSQVSLNAEFHAGTGNKVIAADEGGIRFWLRHFKYKWIPAKDIKLIDEMPLYSESGNASATLSLTGVTPSNQLPEGHFYQLRASFMNSRGEMIDTTIDNVKVFE
;
A
#
# COMPACT_ATOMS: atom_id res chain seq x y z
N MET A 1 -68.46 0.99 16.10
CA MET A 1 -69.89 0.67 16.32
C MET A 1 -70.72 1.62 15.45
N ILE A 2 -71.28 1.06 14.36
CA ILE A 2 -72.48 1.47 13.59
C ILE A 2 -72.68 2.95 13.17
N VAL A 3 -72.32 3.22 11.90
CA VAL A 3 -73.12 3.79 10.78
C VAL A 3 -74.17 4.89 11.08
N LYS A 4 -74.08 6.04 10.37
CA LYS A 4 -75.12 6.57 9.44
C LYS A 4 -74.76 7.94 8.83
N THR A 5 -74.54 7.95 7.51
CA THR A 5 -74.81 9.04 6.54
C THR A 5 -76.32 9.39 6.52
N PRO A 6 -76.80 10.59 6.10
CA PRO A 6 -76.82 11.08 4.70
C PRO A 6 -76.57 12.61 4.52
N ASN A 7 -76.01 13.15 3.44
CA ASN A 7 -76.38 13.19 2.00
C ASN A 7 -77.26 14.41 1.63
N ILE A 8 -77.01 15.00 0.44
CA ILE A 8 -77.93 15.83 -0.42
C ILE A 8 -78.02 17.32 0.01
N THR A 9 -77.87 18.41 -0.77
CA THR A 9 -77.79 18.83 -2.21
C THR A 9 -77.41 20.34 -2.15
N GLY A 10 -76.71 21.02 -3.06
CA GLY A 10 -76.87 21.17 -4.51
C GLY A 10 -77.05 22.67 -4.86
N LYS A 11 -76.39 23.12 -5.96
CA LYS A 11 -76.54 24.41 -6.72
C LYS A 11 -75.69 25.64 -6.37
N ILE A 12 -74.53 25.70 -7.06
CA ILE A 12 -74.09 26.71 -8.07
C ILE A 12 -74.74 28.11 -8.02
N SER A 13 -73.96 29.15 -7.68
CA SER A 13 -73.75 30.32 -8.57
C SER A 13 -72.69 31.33 -8.06
N ARG A 14 -71.79 31.68 -8.99
CA ARG A 14 -70.98 32.92 -9.16
C ARG A 14 -69.88 33.29 -8.14
N PHE A 15 -68.65 33.22 -8.65
CA PHE A 15 -67.48 34.08 -8.38
C PHE A 15 -67.90 35.50 -7.98
N VAL A 16 -67.31 36.16 -6.97
CA VAL A 16 -66.00 36.85 -7.07
C VAL A 16 -65.58 37.36 -5.66
N LEU A 17 -64.26 37.30 -5.40
CA LEU A 17 -63.40 38.12 -4.52
C LEU A 17 -62.94 37.63 -3.12
N LEU A 18 -61.61 37.44 -3.09
CA LEU A 18 -60.61 37.64 -2.03
C LEU A 18 -60.44 36.60 -0.91
N GLY A 19 -59.15 36.29 -0.68
CA GLY A 19 -58.59 35.22 0.16
C GLY A 19 -59.01 35.28 1.63
N SER A 20 -58.70 34.27 2.44
CA SER A 20 -57.40 33.60 2.53
C SER A 20 -57.57 32.41 3.49
N LEU A 21 -57.10 31.23 3.13
CA LEU A 21 -56.73 30.16 4.06
C LEU A 21 -55.92 29.11 3.28
N LEU A 22 -54.59 29.23 3.37
CA LEU A 22 -53.67 28.13 3.06
C LEU A 22 -53.83 27.08 4.16
N SER A 23 -54.25 25.88 3.79
CA SER A 23 -53.89 24.65 4.51
C SER A 23 -53.27 23.70 3.48
N GLY A 24 -52.02 23.33 3.76
CA GLY A 24 -51.14 22.61 2.86
C GLY A 24 -51.67 21.22 2.52
N LEU A 25 -51.72 20.92 1.23
CA LEU A 25 -51.52 19.57 0.72
C LEU A 25 -50.02 19.36 0.60
N THR A 26 -49.49 18.40 1.36
CA THR A 26 -48.22 17.75 1.06
C THR A 26 -48.35 17.05 -0.28
N LEU A 27 -47.67 17.58 -1.29
CA LEU A 27 -47.41 16.88 -2.55
C LEU A 27 -46.54 15.66 -2.23
N ALA A 28 -47.10 14.46 -2.36
CA ALA A 28 -46.30 13.26 -2.56
C ALA A 28 -45.53 13.46 -3.87
N GLY A 29 -44.22 13.63 -3.79
CA GLY A 29 -43.33 13.74 -4.94
C GLY A 29 -43.44 12.47 -5.79
N CYS A 30 -43.88 12.64 -7.03
CA CYS A 30 -43.84 11.58 -8.03
C CYS A 30 -42.37 11.42 -8.45
N GLN A 31 -41.69 10.38 -7.98
CA GLN A 31 -40.33 10.06 -8.45
C GLN A 31 -40.42 9.65 -9.92
N ILE A 32 -39.80 10.45 -10.80
CA ILE A 32 -39.70 10.14 -12.23
C ILE A 32 -38.62 9.06 -12.38
N GLN A 33 -39.03 7.80 -12.38
CA GLN A 33 -38.19 6.69 -12.85
C GLN A 33 -38.23 6.71 -14.39
N THR A 34 -37.08 6.83 -15.02
CA THR A 34 -36.97 6.61 -16.47
C THR A 34 -36.49 5.18 -16.69
N SER A 35 -37.33 4.37 -17.31
CA SER A 35 -37.01 3.02 -17.72
C SER A 35 -37.28 2.86 -19.21
N SER A 36 -36.45 2.06 -19.86
CA SER A 36 -36.67 1.65 -21.24
C SER A 36 -36.46 0.14 -21.37
N ASP A 37 -37.34 -0.53 -22.10
CA ASP A 37 -37.13 -1.90 -22.62
C ASP A 37 -36.11 -1.88 -23.76
N ALA A 38 -34.95 -1.24 -23.53
CA ALA A 38 -33.99 -0.95 -24.58
C ALA A 38 -33.14 -2.19 -24.81
N GLN A 39 -33.34 -2.84 -25.96
CA GLN A 39 -32.34 -3.69 -26.58
C GLN A 39 -31.31 -2.81 -27.31
N VAL A 40 -30.13 -2.64 -26.71
CA VAL A 40 -29.03 -1.86 -27.30
C VAL A 40 -27.80 -2.73 -27.41
N THR A 41 -27.34 -2.95 -28.64
CA THR A 41 -26.05 -3.60 -28.90
C THR A 41 -24.92 -2.57 -28.78
N VAL A 42 -24.01 -2.80 -27.83
CA VAL A 42 -22.79 -2.02 -27.68
C VAL A 42 -21.65 -2.84 -28.26
N VAL A 43 -21.01 -2.30 -29.30
CA VAL A 43 -19.90 -2.96 -29.99
C VAL A 43 -18.57 -2.37 -29.57
N GLN A 44 -17.54 -3.20 -29.44
CA GLN A 44 -16.22 -2.81 -28.91
C GLN A 44 -15.57 -1.65 -29.69
N SER A 45 -15.86 -1.53 -30.99
CA SER A 45 -15.22 -0.55 -31.89
C SER A 45 -15.87 0.83 -31.91
N SER A 46 -16.93 1.08 -31.13
CA SER A 46 -17.61 2.38 -31.15
C SER A 46 -18.35 2.69 -29.85
N ARG A 47 -18.52 3.99 -29.57
CA ARG A 47 -19.42 4.46 -28.52
C ARG A 47 -20.88 4.35 -28.98
N THR A 48 -21.72 3.67 -28.21
CA THR A 48 -23.14 3.50 -28.50
C THR A 48 -23.99 4.41 -27.60
N THR A 49 -24.80 5.27 -28.20
CA THR A 49 -25.72 6.17 -27.48
C THR A 49 -27.11 5.57 -27.36
N THR A 50 -27.73 5.72 -26.19
CA THR A 50 -29.09 5.25 -25.91
C THR A 50 -30.12 6.37 -25.97
N SER A 51 -31.40 6.01 -25.91
CA SER A 51 -32.50 6.97 -25.75
C SER A 51 -32.73 7.44 -24.31
N VAL A 52 -32.08 6.82 -23.32
CA VAL A 52 -32.18 7.22 -21.92
C VAL A 52 -31.24 8.40 -21.68
N SER A 53 -31.77 9.50 -21.17
CA SER A 53 -31.00 10.70 -20.85
C SER A 53 -31.01 11.02 -19.37
N VAL A 54 -29.94 11.67 -18.91
CA VAL A 54 -29.90 12.25 -17.57
C VAL A 54 -30.52 13.65 -17.65
N PRO A 55 -31.61 13.93 -16.93
CA PRO A 55 -32.44 15.11 -17.19
C PRO A 55 -31.84 16.42 -16.67
N SER A 56 -31.09 16.37 -15.57
CA SER A 56 -30.53 17.56 -14.91
C SER A 56 -29.40 17.17 -13.96
N THR A 57 -28.69 18.16 -13.43
CA THR A 57 -27.67 17.95 -12.40
C THR A 57 -28.23 17.19 -11.19
N GLY A 58 -27.49 16.22 -10.66
CA GLY A 58 -27.91 15.44 -9.50
C GLY A 58 -27.20 14.09 -9.39
N VAL A 59 -27.59 13.32 -8.38
CA VAL A 59 -27.14 11.93 -8.21
C VAL A 59 -28.25 11.00 -8.68
N TYR A 60 -27.87 9.99 -9.46
CA TYR A 60 -28.80 9.01 -9.98
C TYR A 60 -28.23 7.61 -9.80
N ARG A 61 -29.11 6.65 -9.54
CA ARG A 61 -28.82 5.22 -9.60
C ARG A 61 -29.06 4.73 -11.02
N LEU A 62 -28.02 4.19 -11.63
CA LEU A 62 -28.03 3.56 -12.95
C LEU A 62 -28.00 2.05 -12.79
N GLN A 63 -29.04 1.39 -13.28
CA GLN A 63 -29.17 -0.07 -13.24
C GLN A 63 -29.41 -0.60 -14.64
N ALA A 64 -28.72 -1.68 -14.98
CA ALA A 64 -28.95 -2.35 -16.25
C ALA A 64 -28.88 -3.88 -16.15
N GLU A 65 -29.70 -4.54 -16.96
CA GLU A 65 -29.53 -5.94 -17.32
C GLU A 65 -28.73 -6.02 -18.62
N VAL A 66 -27.70 -6.87 -18.64
CA VAL A 66 -26.74 -6.96 -19.73
C VAL A 66 -26.51 -8.42 -20.10
N ASN A 67 -26.56 -8.75 -21.39
CA ASN A 67 -26.12 -10.03 -21.93
C ASN A 67 -24.74 -9.87 -22.58
N VAL A 68 -23.76 -10.61 -22.08
CA VAL A 68 -22.36 -10.57 -22.55
C VAL A 68 -22.12 -11.67 -23.57
N ASN A 69 -21.63 -11.32 -24.76
CA ASN A 69 -21.42 -12.28 -25.85
C ASN A 69 -20.15 -13.12 -25.68
N GLY A 70 -19.09 -12.55 -25.10
CA GLY A 70 -17.81 -13.22 -24.84
C GLY A 70 -17.69 -13.77 -23.42
N ASP A 71 -16.48 -14.17 -23.03
CA ASP A 71 -16.21 -14.76 -21.71
C ASP A 71 -16.43 -13.76 -20.56
N TYR A 72 -16.16 -12.47 -20.80
CA TYR A 72 -16.36 -11.35 -19.89
C TYR A 72 -16.41 -10.04 -20.69
N ALA A 73 -16.84 -8.96 -20.05
CA ALA A 73 -16.82 -7.62 -20.65
C ALA A 73 -16.63 -6.53 -19.60
N VAL A 74 -15.98 -5.45 -19.99
CA VAL A 74 -15.87 -4.21 -19.22
C VAL A 74 -16.56 -3.06 -19.94
N LEU A 75 -17.26 -2.22 -19.18
CA LEU A 75 -18.09 -1.14 -19.68
C LEU A 75 -17.74 0.20 -19.01
N ASP A 76 -17.57 1.23 -19.83
CA ASP A 76 -17.55 2.63 -19.40
C ASP A 76 -18.88 3.30 -19.78
N VAL A 77 -19.34 4.22 -18.94
CA VAL A 77 -20.61 4.95 -19.11
C VAL A 77 -20.34 6.44 -19.21
N TYR A 78 -20.96 7.11 -20.17
CA TYR A 78 -20.79 8.54 -20.44
C TYR A 78 -22.12 9.26 -20.63
N ALA A 79 -22.11 10.57 -20.41
CA ALA A 79 -23.11 11.49 -20.93
C ALA A 79 -22.40 12.67 -21.61
N GLY A 80 -22.55 12.78 -22.94
CA GLY A 80 -21.66 13.62 -23.74
C GLY A 80 -20.20 13.15 -23.60
N ASN A 81 -19.34 14.03 -23.08
CA ASN A 81 -17.93 13.71 -22.76
C ASN A 81 -17.68 13.46 -21.27
N LEU A 82 -18.70 13.60 -20.41
CA LEU A 82 -18.57 13.33 -18.98
C LEU A 82 -18.56 11.82 -18.76
N LEU A 83 -17.47 11.30 -18.18
CA LEU A 83 -17.38 9.92 -17.71
C LEU A 83 -18.18 9.78 -16.41
N LEU A 84 -19.25 8.99 -16.47
CA LEU A 84 -20.19 8.78 -15.36
C LEU A 84 -19.83 7.56 -14.51
N ALA A 85 -19.36 6.50 -15.14
CA ALA A 85 -18.88 5.31 -14.44
C ALA A 85 -17.74 4.67 -15.23
N ASN A 86 -16.67 4.31 -14.52
CA ASN A 86 -15.48 3.74 -15.14
C ASN A 86 -15.27 2.28 -14.74
N ASN A 87 -15.01 1.43 -15.73
CA ASN A 87 -14.59 0.06 -15.56
C ASN A 87 -15.63 -0.80 -14.80
N ILE A 88 -16.90 -0.76 -15.22
CA ILE A 88 -17.94 -1.67 -14.73
C ILE A 88 -17.63 -3.06 -15.30
N ASN A 89 -17.46 -4.05 -14.42
CA ASN A 89 -16.99 -5.38 -14.78
C ASN A 89 -18.12 -6.41 -14.83
N PHE A 90 -18.18 -7.17 -15.92
CA PHE A 90 -19.05 -8.34 -16.07
C PHE A 90 -18.19 -9.61 -16.13
N PRO A 91 -18.17 -10.43 -15.06
CA PRO A 91 -17.16 -11.48 -14.89
C PRO A 91 -17.37 -12.72 -15.76
N ARG A 92 -18.53 -12.84 -16.43
CA ARG A 92 -18.94 -14.06 -17.16
C ARG A 92 -19.78 -13.74 -18.39
N SER A 93 -19.80 -14.66 -19.35
CA SER A 93 -20.73 -14.70 -20.48
C SER A 93 -22.20 -14.75 -20.06
N GLY A 94 -23.10 -14.30 -20.93
CA GLY A 94 -24.54 -14.39 -20.75
C GLY A 94 -25.09 -13.29 -19.84
N LYS A 95 -26.16 -13.60 -19.09
CA LYS A 95 -26.88 -12.61 -18.28
C LYS A 95 -26.07 -12.12 -17.07
N ASN A 96 -25.95 -10.81 -16.98
CA ASN A 96 -25.33 -10.04 -15.93
C ASN A 96 -26.20 -8.82 -15.61
N GLN A 97 -25.87 -8.14 -14.52
CA GLN A 97 -26.49 -6.89 -14.12
C GLN A 97 -25.45 -6.01 -13.42
N PHE A 98 -25.67 -4.70 -13.44
CA PHE A 98 -24.94 -3.78 -12.58
C PHE A 98 -25.87 -2.75 -11.92
N ASN A 99 -25.41 -2.21 -10.81
CA ASN A 99 -26.05 -1.15 -10.05
C ASN A 99 -24.96 -0.19 -9.57
N THR A 100 -24.96 1.05 -10.03
CA THR A 100 -23.97 2.07 -9.65
C THR A 100 -24.64 3.42 -9.54
N LEU A 101 -24.12 4.28 -8.66
CA LEU A 101 -24.45 5.69 -8.71
C LEU A 101 -23.64 6.40 -9.78
N ILE A 102 -24.25 7.43 -10.35
CA ILE A 102 -23.64 8.41 -11.23
C ILE A 102 -23.96 9.80 -10.70
N GLN A 103 -22.97 10.68 -10.69
CA GLN A 103 -23.12 12.10 -10.40
C GLN A 103 -23.06 12.87 -11.72
N TYR A 104 -24.18 13.51 -12.05
CA TYR A 104 -24.32 14.29 -13.26
C TYR A 104 -24.17 15.77 -12.94
N THR A 105 -23.22 16.43 -13.61
CA THR A 105 -22.82 17.82 -13.31
C THR A 105 -23.11 18.79 -14.46
N LEU A 106 -23.56 18.29 -15.62
CA LEU A 106 -23.87 19.14 -16.76
C LEU A 106 -25.27 19.79 -16.59
N PRO A 107 -25.45 21.06 -16.97
CA PRO A 107 -26.70 21.79 -16.75
C PRO A 107 -27.81 21.40 -17.74
N THR A 108 -27.46 20.77 -18.86
CA THR A 108 -28.40 20.37 -19.92
C THR A 108 -28.56 18.86 -19.95
N GLU A 109 -29.69 18.37 -20.44
CA GLU A 109 -29.93 16.96 -20.68
C GLU A 109 -28.93 16.37 -21.70
N HIS A 110 -28.39 15.19 -21.42
CA HIS A 110 -27.58 14.41 -22.36
C HIS A 110 -27.98 12.93 -22.32
N PRO A 111 -27.99 12.25 -23.49
CA PRO A 111 -28.21 10.82 -23.53
C PRO A 111 -27.03 10.06 -22.92
N ILE A 112 -27.35 8.94 -22.28
CA ILE A 112 -26.36 7.98 -21.78
C ILE A 112 -25.78 7.24 -22.97
N SER A 113 -24.45 7.11 -22.97
CA SER A 113 -23.70 6.35 -23.97
C SER A 113 -22.71 5.40 -23.30
N PHE A 114 -22.36 4.35 -24.02
CA PHE A 114 -21.60 3.21 -23.52
C PHE A 114 -20.41 2.90 -24.41
N GLU A 115 -19.30 2.52 -23.79
CA GLU A 115 -18.14 1.94 -24.49
C GLU A 115 -17.77 0.62 -23.82
N VAL A 116 -17.74 -0.45 -24.60
CA VAL A 116 -17.32 -1.77 -24.13
C VAL A 116 -15.88 -2.05 -24.55
N LYS A 117 -15.07 -2.63 -23.65
CA LYS A 117 -13.62 -2.76 -23.86
C LYS A 117 -13.16 -4.15 -24.31
N ASP A 118 -13.91 -5.21 -24.01
CA ASP A 118 -13.46 -6.59 -24.30
C ASP A 118 -14.34 -7.32 -25.31
N SER A 119 -15.62 -7.47 -25.01
CA SER A 119 -16.57 -8.22 -25.84
C SER A 119 -17.85 -7.43 -26.02
N ASP A 120 -18.48 -7.54 -27.18
CA ASP A 120 -19.78 -6.95 -27.42
C ASP A 120 -20.81 -7.37 -26.36
N ILE A 121 -21.70 -6.44 -26.02
CA ILE A 121 -22.79 -6.67 -25.07
C ILE A 121 -24.12 -6.22 -25.64
N GLU A 122 -25.19 -6.80 -25.12
CA GLU A 122 -26.55 -6.34 -25.32
C GLU A 122 -27.10 -5.85 -23.97
N ILE A 123 -27.39 -4.55 -23.87
CA ILE A 123 -28.19 -4.02 -22.77
C ILE A 123 -29.63 -4.39 -23.08
N THR A 124 -30.32 -5.08 -22.16
CA THR A 124 -31.71 -5.53 -22.34
C THR A 124 -32.70 -4.71 -21.52
N GLN A 125 -32.23 -4.10 -20.44
CA GLN A 125 -33.01 -3.18 -19.62
C GLN A 125 -32.07 -2.10 -19.08
N LEU A 126 -32.53 -0.85 -19.07
CA LEU A 126 -31.81 0.28 -18.50
C LEU A 126 -32.78 1.13 -17.68
N THR A 127 -32.40 1.39 -16.43
CA THR A 127 -33.18 2.19 -15.48
C THR A 127 -32.30 3.25 -14.86
N LEU A 128 -32.83 4.48 -14.83
CA LEU A 128 -32.21 5.62 -14.16
C LEU A 128 -33.20 6.16 -13.11
N THR A 129 -32.77 6.17 -11.86
CA THR A 129 -33.58 6.61 -10.71
C THR A 129 -32.87 7.72 -9.95
N PRO A 130 -33.48 8.89 -9.73
CA PRO A 130 -32.91 9.93 -8.88
C PRO A 130 -32.64 9.43 -7.46
N VAL A 131 -31.52 9.85 -6.86
CA VAL A 131 -31.18 9.59 -5.46
C VAL A 131 -31.10 10.91 -4.72
N GLU A 132 -31.96 11.05 -3.71
CA GLU A 132 -32.03 12.25 -2.87
C GLU A 132 -31.32 12.02 -1.53
N ASN A 133 -30.83 13.09 -0.92
CA ASN A 133 -30.27 13.09 0.44
C ASN A 133 -29.06 12.14 0.65
N LEU A 134 -28.33 11.84 -0.42
CA LEU A 134 -27.05 11.14 -0.34
C LEU A 134 -25.93 12.12 -0.64
N ASN A 135 -25.05 12.31 0.33
CA ASN A 135 -23.87 13.12 0.18
C ASN A 135 -22.70 12.22 -0.23
N LEU A 136 -22.15 12.48 -1.42
CA LEU A 136 -21.08 11.66 -1.97
C LEU A 136 -19.71 12.24 -1.61
N PRO A 137 -18.79 11.41 -1.11
CA PRO A 137 -17.38 11.79 -1.00
C PRO A 137 -16.80 12.35 -2.31
N HIS A 138 -16.05 13.44 -2.22
CA HIS A 138 -15.39 14.06 -3.36
C HIS A 138 -14.00 14.55 -2.92
N PHE A 139 -13.00 14.14 -3.68
CA PHE A 139 -11.61 14.38 -3.38
C PHE A 139 -10.90 15.12 -4.51
N THR A 140 -9.82 15.83 -4.15
CA THR A 140 -8.93 16.51 -5.08
C THR A 140 -7.48 16.09 -4.82
N ASP A 141 -6.72 15.78 -5.85
CA ASP A 141 -5.27 15.53 -5.73
C ASP A 141 -4.57 16.82 -5.26
N ILE A 142 -3.96 16.77 -4.08
CA ILE A 142 -3.16 17.86 -3.53
C ILE A 142 -1.68 17.50 -3.43
N SER A 143 -1.23 16.38 -3.98
CA SER A 143 0.13 15.83 -3.76
C SER A 143 1.25 16.85 -4.02
N GLU A 144 1.17 17.58 -5.14
CA GLU A 144 2.17 18.60 -5.49
C GLU A 144 2.13 19.79 -4.52
N ARG A 145 0.93 20.22 -4.14
CA ARG A 145 0.74 21.30 -3.15
C ARG A 145 1.20 20.87 -1.76
N ALA A 146 0.95 19.61 -1.39
CA ALA A 146 1.37 19.04 -0.14
C ALA A 146 2.89 18.88 -0.06
N GLY A 147 3.60 18.77 -1.20
CA GLY A 147 5.06 18.65 -1.23
C GLY A 147 5.57 17.20 -1.35
N ILE A 148 4.71 16.27 -1.75
CA ILE A 148 5.10 14.88 -2.04
C ILE A 148 5.73 14.82 -3.41
N ASP A 149 6.82 14.03 -3.55
CA ASP A 149 7.46 13.87 -4.84
C ASP A 149 6.68 12.90 -5.76
N LYS A 150 6.56 13.27 -7.03
CA LYS A 150 5.83 12.48 -8.03
C LYS A 150 6.79 11.50 -8.72
N VAL A 151 7.07 10.38 -8.06
CA VAL A 151 7.98 9.35 -8.60
C VAL A 151 7.27 8.03 -8.88
N SER A 152 7.49 7.50 -10.09
CA SER A 152 6.97 6.19 -10.50
C SER A 152 7.80 5.06 -9.91
N SER A 153 7.15 4.17 -9.15
CA SER A 153 7.79 3.03 -8.49
C SER A 153 6.76 1.95 -8.14
N ILE A 154 7.26 0.77 -7.78
CA ILE A 154 6.49 -0.27 -7.10
C ILE A 154 6.30 0.17 -5.64
N LYS A 155 5.06 0.06 -5.11
CA LYS A 155 4.62 0.62 -3.82
C LYS A 155 4.69 -0.38 -2.68
N TYR A 156 4.56 -1.67 -3.01
CA TYR A 156 4.80 -2.78 -2.08
C TYR A 156 4.02 -2.70 -0.75
N GLY A 157 2.69 -2.54 -0.82
CA GLY A 157 1.84 -2.99 0.28
C GLY A 157 1.25 -1.93 1.22
N GLY A 158 1.24 -0.66 0.82
CA GLY A 158 0.64 0.46 1.55
C GLY A 158 1.62 1.29 2.38
N PRO A 159 1.23 2.52 2.79
CA PRO A 159 2.06 3.42 3.59
C PRO A 159 2.08 3.01 5.08
N THR A 160 2.85 3.72 5.90
CA THR A 160 2.65 3.76 7.36
C THR A 160 2.28 5.18 7.73
N VAL A 161 1.19 5.37 8.47
CA VAL A 161 0.70 6.65 8.97
C VAL A 161 0.71 6.61 10.50
N ALA A 162 1.37 7.57 11.13
CA ALA A 162 1.45 7.70 12.58
C ALA A 162 1.95 9.09 12.95
N ASP A 163 1.70 9.54 14.18
CA ASP A 163 2.27 10.76 14.75
C ASP A 163 3.69 10.44 15.26
N ILE A 164 4.67 10.46 14.34
CA ILE A 164 5.99 9.84 14.57
C ILE A 164 6.87 10.74 15.44
N ASP A 165 6.75 12.06 15.30
CA ASP A 165 7.49 13.03 16.13
C ASP A 165 6.68 13.57 17.33
N MET A 166 5.44 13.09 17.51
CA MET A 166 4.52 13.44 18.59
C MET A 166 4.14 14.93 18.65
N ASP A 167 4.08 15.59 17.49
CA ASP A 167 3.58 16.97 17.42
C ASP A 167 2.05 17.05 17.34
N GLY A 168 1.39 15.91 17.11
CA GLY A 168 -0.04 15.78 17.03
C GLY A 168 -0.59 15.66 15.62
N ASP A 169 0.23 15.85 14.59
CA ASP A 169 -0.16 15.67 13.19
C ASP A 169 0.34 14.32 12.68
N TYR A 170 -0.43 13.66 11.81
CA TYR A 170 0.02 12.38 11.27
C TYR A 170 1.09 12.57 10.21
N ASP A 171 2.28 12.04 10.49
CA ASP A 171 3.34 11.79 9.54
C ASP A 171 3.07 10.53 8.73
N PHE A 172 3.87 10.32 7.67
CA PHE A 172 3.78 9.07 6.94
C PHE A 172 5.07 8.64 6.23
N ILE A 173 5.20 7.32 6.14
CA ILE A 173 6.20 6.63 5.33
C ILE A 173 5.52 6.10 4.08
N VAL A 174 6.05 6.50 2.93
CA VAL A 174 5.64 5.95 1.65
C VAL A 174 6.62 4.87 1.21
N ASN A 175 6.11 3.67 0.95
CA ASN A 175 6.95 2.55 0.54
C ASN A 175 7.26 2.62 -0.96
N ASN A 176 8.52 2.31 -1.28
CA ASN A 176 8.98 2.19 -2.66
C ASN A 176 9.99 1.05 -2.77
N HIS A 177 10.01 0.39 -3.93
CA HIS A 177 10.86 -0.78 -4.16
C HIS A 177 11.97 -0.51 -5.19
N ASN A 178 13.16 -1.09 -4.94
CA ASN A 178 14.33 -1.06 -5.81
C ASN A 178 14.83 0.36 -6.16
N ALA A 179 14.54 0.82 -7.38
CA ALA A 179 15.13 2.03 -7.95
C ALA A 179 14.78 3.29 -7.14
N GLU A 180 13.69 3.21 -6.37
CA GLU A 180 13.27 4.20 -5.39
C GLU A 180 13.21 3.56 -4.00
N SER A 181 13.71 4.27 -2.99
CA SER A 181 13.64 3.85 -1.59
C SER A 181 12.38 4.34 -0.90
N SER A 182 11.96 3.67 0.19
CA SER A 182 10.94 4.23 1.10
C SER A 182 11.37 5.59 1.64
N LYS A 183 10.39 6.50 1.82
CA LYS A 183 10.61 7.89 2.22
C LYS A 183 9.70 8.24 3.38
N LEU A 184 10.21 8.98 4.35
CA LEU A 184 9.45 9.57 5.45
C LEU A 184 9.12 11.03 5.14
N TYR A 185 7.89 11.42 5.44
CA TYR A 185 7.38 12.78 5.31
C TYR A 185 6.83 13.23 6.66
N TRP A 186 7.35 14.36 7.13
CA TRP A 186 6.87 15.06 8.32
C TRP A 186 5.69 15.94 7.94
N ASN A 187 4.57 15.83 8.64
CA ASN A 187 3.42 16.70 8.43
C ASN A 187 3.66 18.05 9.12
N ASN A 188 3.42 19.15 8.41
CA ASN A 188 3.65 20.49 8.97
C ASN A 188 2.39 21.07 9.64
N GLY A 189 1.28 20.32 9.70
CA GLY A 189 0.01 20.73 10.30
C GLY A 189 -0.81 21.75 9.49
N ASP A 190 -0.36 22.07 8.27
CA ASP A 190 -1.01 23.06 7.38
C ASP A 190 -1.41 22.46 6.02
N GLY A 191 -1.51 21.14 5.96
CA GLY A 191 -1.77 20.38 4.73
C GLY A 191 -0.55 20.29 3.80
N THR A 192 0.66 20.54 4.31
CA THR A 192 1.93 20.32 3.62
C THR A 192 2.85 19.39 4.40
N VAL A 193 3.85 18.84 3.72
CA VAL A 193 4.84 17.94 4.29
C VAL A 193 6.27 18.35 4.00
N SER A 194 7.17 18.01 4.92
CA SER A 194 8.61 18.12 4.79
C SER A 194 9.23 16.73 4.66
N LYS A 195 9.88 16.44 3.54
CA LYS A 195 10.56 15.14 3.35
C LYS A 195 11.76 15.02 4.31
N HIS A 196 11.85 13.91 5.03
CA HIS A 196 13.01 13.59 5.87
C HIS A 196 14.29 13.47 5.01
N GLN A 197 15.42 13.94 5.53
CA GLN A 197 16.65 14.09 4.72
C GLN A 197 17.32 12.76 4.36
N THR A 198 17.18 11.75 5.21
CA THR A 198 17.81 10.44 5.03
C THR A 198 16.79 9.44 4.48
N ASN A 199 17.15 8.72 3.42
CA ASN A 199 16.29 7.64 2.94
C ASN A 199 16.35 6.44 3.89
N LEU A 200 15.26 5.70 4.01
CA LEU A 200 15.18 4.48 4.84
C LEU A 200 15.85 3.26 4.16
N ALA A 201 16.90 3.49 3.35
CA ALA A 201 17.62 2.50 2.57
C ALA A 201 19.13 2.54 2.87
N ARG A 202 19.75 1.36 2.95
CA ARG A 202 21.17 1.21 3.28
C ARG A 202 22.09 1.38 2.07
N TRP A 203 21.58 1.14 0.86
CA TRP A 203 22.30 1.32 -0.40
C TRP A 203 21.31 1.46 -1.56
N PHE A 204 21.82 1.81 -2.74
CA PHE A 204 21.02 1.94 -3.96
C PHE A 204 20.39 0.59 -4.38
N MET A 205 19.10 0.57 -4.73
CA MET A 205 18.35 -0.65 -5.06
C MET A 205 18.19 -1.64 -3.90
N HIS A 206 17.85 -1.12 -2.72
CA HIS A 206 17.57 -1.94 -1.54
C HIS A 206 16.18 -2.59 -1.65
N ASP A 207 16.08 -3.89 -1.32
CA ASP A 207 14.87 -4.72 -1.41
C ASP A 207 13.98 -4.48 -0.17
N LEU A 208 13.39 -3.28 -0.07
CA LEU A 208 12.54 -2.83 1.04
C LEU A 208 11.06 -3.11 0.76
N HIS A 209 10.33 -3.58 1.76
CA HIS A 209 8.90 -3.89 1.66
C HIS A 209 8.08 -3.04 2.65
N GLY A 210 7.24 -3.65 3.48
CA GLY A 210 6.38 -2.92 4.40
C GLY A 210 7.08 -2.41 5.65
N THR A 211 6.45 -1.39 6.25
CA THR A 211 6.94 -0.63 7.42
C THR A 211 5.93 -0.66 8.56
N ALA A 212 6.38 -0.56 9.81
CA ALA A 212 5.49 -0.37 10.96
C ALA A 212 6.13 0.54 11.99
N ALA A 213 5.33 1.46 12.53
CA ALA A 213 5.75 2.41 13.57
C ALA A 213 5.25 1.94 14.94
N GLY A 214 6.05 2.02 15.99
CA GLY A 214 5.66 1.60 17.34
C GLY A 214 6.75 1.89 18.36
N ASP A 215 6.39 2.31 19.56
CA ASP A 215 7.32 2.55 20.67
C ASP A 215 7.66 1.21 21.34
N PHE A 216 8.75 0.56 20.91
CA PHE A 216 9.07 -0.76 21.44
C PHE A 216 9.99 -0.71 22.66
N ASP A 217 10.70 0.39 22.87
CA ASP A 217 11.60 0.54 24.02
C ASP A 217 10.97 1.33 25.19
N ASN A 218 9.70 1.74 25.02
CA ASN A 218 8.87 2.46 25.97
C ASN A 218 9.48 3.80 26.41
N ASP A 219 10.23 4.45 25.53
CA ASP A 219 10.83 5.75 25.80
C ASP A 219 9.90 6.93 25.47
N GLY A 220 8.82 6.62 24.76
CA GLY A 220 7.72 7.49 24.46
C GLY A 220 7.71 8.03 23.04
N ASP A 221 8.72 7.79 22.19
CA ASP A 221 8.63 8.10 20.75
C ASP A 221 8.43 6.84 19.87
N LEU A 222 7.90 7.03 18.65
CA LEU A 222 7.62 5.88 17.78
C LEU A 222 8.88 5.47 17.01
N ASP A 223 9.31 4.23 17.22
CA ASP A 223 10.34 3.59 16.44
C ASP A 223 9.82 3.02 15.13
N LEU A 224 10.72 2.51 14.29
CA LEU A 224 10.38 2.00 12.98
C LEU A 224 11.01 0.64 12.69
N VAL A 225 10.19 -0.32 12.25
CA VAL A 225 10.65 -1.52 11.55
C VAL A 225 10.42 -1.39 10.04
N VAL A 226 11.46 -1.70 9.26
CA VAL A 226 11.39 -1.80 7.80
C VAL A 226 11.75 -3.23 7.40
N THR A 227 10.77 -3.94 6.86
CA THR A 227 10.99 -5.32 6.43
C THR A 227 11.77 -5.38 5.11
N MET A 228 12.60 -6.41 5.01
CA MET A 228 13.45 -6.63 3.84
C MET A 228 13.04 -7.89 3.12
N GLY A 229 13.08 -7.82 1.79
CA GLY A 229 12.97 -9.00 0.94
C GLY A 229 14.18 -9.93 1.05
N GLY A 230 14.15 -10.97 0.23
CA GLY A 230 15.14 -12.04 0.25
C GLY A 230 16.16 -12.00 -0.89
N GLY A 231 16.36 -10.85 -1.55
CA GLY A 231 17.27 -10.75 -2.71
C GLY A 231 16.88 -11.70 -3.84
N ASN A 232 15.61 -11.65 -4.26
CA ASN A 232 14.95 -12.62 -5.14
C ASN A 232 14.74 -14.03 -4.54
N GLY A 233 14.79 -14.15 -3.21
CA GLY A 233 14.47 -15.38 -2.47
C GLY A 233 15.65 -16.31 -2.16
N ASN A 234 16.86 -15.96 -2.60
CA ASN A 234 18.08 -16.76 -2.35
C ASN A 234 18.87 -16.32 -1.11
N ASN A 235 18.61 -15.12 -0.60
CA ASN A 235 19.33 -14.54 0.54
C ASN A 235 18.33 -13.89 1.52
N PRO A 236 17.67 -14.68 2.39
CA PRO A 236 16.77 -14.16 3.41
C PRO A 236 17.44 -13.06 4.24
N SER A 237 16.80 -11.90 4.35
CA SER A 237 17.37 -10.71 5.00
C SER A 237 16.74 -10.49 6.37
N LYS A 238 17.50 -9.90 7.28
CA LYS A 238 16.97 -9.41 8.56
C LYS A 238 16.19 -8.12 8.31
N ALA A 239 15.13 -7.87 9.08
CA ALA A 239 14.44 -6.58 9.03
C ALA A 239 15.34 -5.46 9.59
N ASN A 240 15.21 -4.25 9.07
CA ASN A 240 15.87 -3.08 9.62
C ASN A 240 15.03 -2.53 10.77
N PHE A 241 15.63 -2.36 11.94
CA PHE A 241 15.00 -1.69 13.08
C PHE A 241 15.65 -0.33 13.23
N TYR A 242 14.87 0.71 13.36
CA TYR A 242 15.37 2.06 13.60
C TYR A 242 14.80 2.55 14.92
N LEU A 243 15.70 2.87 15.84
CA LEU A 243 15.36 3.63 17.04
C LEU A 243 15.11 5.08 16.62
N ASN A 244 14.00 5.66 17.05
CA ASN A 244 13.77 7.09 16.91
C ASN A 244 14.39 7.81 18.12
N ASP A 245 15.10 8.91 17.87
CA ASP A 245 15.61 9.77 18.93
C ASP A 245 15.25 11.20 18.54
N ASN A 246 14.01 11.58 18.86
CA ASN A 246 13.44 12.89 18.56
C ASN A 246 13.55 13.27 17.08
N GLY A 247 13.14 12.37 16.20
CA GLY A 247 13.15 12.53 14.73
C GLY A 247 14.45 12.07 14.06
N ASN A 248 15.42 11.54 14.81
CA ASN A 248 16.64 10.94 14.27
C ASN A 248 16.56 9.41 14.29
N PHE A 249 16.36 8.79 13.12
CA PHE A 249 16.29 7.34 13.00
C PHE A 249 17.68 6.68 12.97
N VAL A 250 17.95 5.80 13.94
CA VAL A 250 19.22 5.07 14.10
C VAL A 250 19.01 3.57 13.87
N LEU A 251 19.70 3.00 12.88
CA LEU A 251 19.64 1.56 12.63
C LEU A 251 20.16 0.73 13.82
N TYR A 252 19.35 -0.23 14.29
CA TYR A 252 19.48 -0.94 15.56
C TYR A 252 19.22 -2.48 15.44
N THR A 253 19.23 -3.06 14.23
CA THR A 253 18.83 -4.46 13.97
C THR A 253 19.54 -5.55 14.79
N GLY A 254 20.88 -5.51 14.88
CA GLY A 254 21.68 -6.64 15.39
C GLY A 254 21.61 -6.79 16.91
N ASP A 255 21.47 -5.65 17.59
CA ASP A 255 21.66 -5.52 19.03
C ASP A 255 20.35 -5.69 19.81
N VAL A 256 19.20 -5.59 19.14
CA VAL A 256 17.86 -5.86 19.72
C VAL A 256 17.46 -7.33 19.73
N GLY A 257 18.32 -8.25 19.29
CA GLY A 257 17.98 -9.69 19.24
C GLY A 257 17.21 -10.15 17.99
N ILE A 258 16.96 -9.25 17.03
CA ILE A 258 16.29 -9.57 15.77
C ILE A 258 17.32 -10.06 14.74
N ASN A 259 17.71 -11.31 14.92
CA ASN A 259 18.86 -11.90 14.21
C ASN A 259 18.49 -12.84 13.07
N LYS A 260 17.20 -13.16 12.88
CA LYS A 260 16.76 -14.14 11.88
C LYS A 260 16.35 -13.50 10.56
N GLY A 261 16.92 -13.99 9.46
CA GLY A 261 16.59 -13.54 8.11
C GLY A 261 15.35 -14.25 7.53
N GLY A 262 14.49 -13.49 6.86
CA GLY A 262 13.28 -14.00 6.19
C GLY A 262 13.14 -13.44 4.77
N ARG A 263 12.13 -13.92 4.03
CA ARG A 263 11.65 -13.20 2.84
C ARG A 263 10.55 -12.25 3.31
N GLY A 264 10.94 -11.19 4.01
CA GLY A 264 10.02 -10.26 4.66
C GLY A 264 8.97 -9.75 3.70
N ARG A 265 7.75 -9.56 4.21
CA ARG A 265 6.69 -8.84 3.52
C ARG A 265 6.29 -7.64 4.35
N GLY A 266 6.02 -7.86 5.63
CA GLY A 266 5.61 -6.82 6.54
C GLY A 266 5.81 -7.19 8.00
N ALA A 267 5.47 -6.25 8.87
CA ALA A 267 5.55 -6.37 10.31
C ALA A 267 4.22 -5.97 10.96
N ARG A 268 3.97 -6.55 12.14
CA ARG A 268 2.86 -6.19 13.03
C ARG A 268 3.39 -6.08 14.45
N TRP A 269 3.23 -4.92 15.06
CA TRP A 269 3.25 -4.71 16.49
C TRP A 269 1.96 -5.29 17.08
N ILE A 270 2.12 -6.12 18.11
CA ILE A 270 1.07 -6.82 18.86
C ILE A 270 1.47 -6.87 20.34
N ASP A 271 0.59 -7.22 21.25
CA ASP A 271 0.95 -7.58 22.64
C ASP A 271 0.40 -8.99 22.88
N ALA A 272 1.23 -9.98 22.60
CA ALA A 272 0.79 -11.36 22.47
C ALA A 272 0.66 -12.07 23.81
N ASP A 273 1.28 -11.55 24.87
CA ASP A 273 1.15 -12.05 26.24
C ASP A 273 0.61 -11.04 27.27
N LEU A 274 0.08 -9.92 26.80
CA LEU A 274 -0.65 -8.92 27.59
C LEU A 274 0.18 -8.33 28.73
N ASP A 275 1.50 -8.21 28.52
CA ASP A 275 2.41 -7.63 29.50
C ASP A 275 2.57 -6.11 29.35
N GLY A 276 1.98 -5.54 28.30
CA GLY A 276 1.95 -4.10 28.02
C GLY A 276 3.11 -3.61 27.15
N ASP A 277 4.05 -4.47 26.79
CA ASP A 277 5.13 -4.16 25.86
C ASP A 277 4.75 -4.58 24.42
N LEU A 278 5.16 -3.80 23.42
CA LEU A 278 4.91 -4.17 22.02
C LEU A 278 5.83 -5.31 21.57
N ASP A 279 5.25 -6.49 21.39
CA ASP A 279 5.80 -7.64 20.69
C ASP A 279 5.74 -7.48 19.17
N LEU A 280 6.46 -8.35 18.46
CA LEU A 280 6.61 -8.24 17.03
C LEU A 280 6.33 -9.55 16.28
N LEU A 281 5.43 -9.46 15.30
CA LEU A 281 5.25 -10.45 14.24
C LEU A 281 5.89 -9.96 12.93
N LEU A 282 6.92 -10.66 12.46
CA LEU A 282 7.44 -10.52 11.09
C LEU A 282 6.82 -11.59 10.19
N HIS A 283 5.97 -11.15 9.25
CA HIS A 283 5.35 -12.05 8.29
C HIS A 283 6.11 -12.06 6.96
N ASN A 284 6.34 -13.27 6.44
CA ASN A 284 7.26 -13.57 5.36
C ASN A 284 6.59 -14.40 4.25
N GLU A 285 7.09 -14.22 3.03
CA GLU A 285 6.87 -15.14 1.93
C GLU A 285 7.56 -16.48 2.19
N ALA A 286 7.01 -17.57 1.66
CA ALA A 286 7.68 -18.87 1.68
C ALA A 286 9.07 -18.78 1.04
N SER A 287 10.11 -19.33 1.69
CA SER A 287 11.43 -19.40 1.06
C SER A 287 11.42 -20.33 -0.16
N LEU A 288 12.38 -20.17 -1.08
CA LEU A 288 12.46 -21.01 -2.29
C LEU A 288 12.66 -22.50 -1.95
N THR A 289 13.25 -22.79 -0.79
CA THR A 289 13.44 -24.15 -0.26
C THR A 289 12.33 -24.56 0.72
N LYS A 290 11.31 -23.72 0.93
CA LYS A 290 10.21 -23.90 1.90
C LYS A 290 10.68 -24.20 3.33
N SER A 291 11.77 -23.56 3.74
CA SER A 291 12.31 -23.65 5.10
C SER A 291 11.30 -23.17 6.14
N LYS A 292 11.33 -23.81 7.32
CA LYS A 292 10.48 -23.49 8.46
C LYS A 292 11.33 -23.13 9.70
N PRO A 293 10.82 -22.31 10.64
CA PRO A 293 9.56 -21.57 10.55
C PRO A 293 9.60 -20.49 9.47
N GLN A 294 8.43 -20.16 8.92
CA GLN A 294 8.27 -19.14 7.88
C GLN A 294 8.01 -17.77 8.49
N GLN A 295 7.08 -17.70 9.45
CA GLN A 295 6.74 -16.49 10.19
C GLN A 295 7.60 -16.42 11.46
N TYR A 296 7.99 -15.22 11.88
CA TYR A 296 8.81 -15.03 13.08
C TYR A 296 8.06 -14.17 14.09
N PHE A 297 7.95 -14.67 15.31
CA PHE A 297 7.37 -13.97 16.44
C PHE A 297 8.49 -13.64 17.42
N TYR A 298 8.47 -12.43 17.95
CA TYR A 298 9.46 -11.95 18.88
C TYR A 298 8.77 -11.37 20.10
N LYS A 299 9.13 -11.90 21.28
CA LYS A 299 8.71 -11.34 22.56
C LYS A 299 9.61 -10.17 22.92
N ASN A 300 9.02 -9.04 23.26
CA ASN A 300 9.73 -7.92 23.85
C ASN A 300 10.04 -8.23 25.32
N LEU A 301 11.28 -7.95 25.75
CA LEU A 301 11.75 -8.23 27.09
C LEU A 301 11.64 -7.02 28.04
N GLY A 302 10.99 -5.94 27.59
CA GLY A 302 10.78 -4.70 28.37
C GLY A 302 12.05 -3.88 28.60
N ASN A 303 13.12 -4.18 27.86
CA ASN A 303 14.42 -3.52 27.97
C ASN A 303 14.98 -3.08 26.60
N GLY A 304 14.10 -2.95 25.61
CA GLY A 304 14.46 -2.63 24.23
C GLY A 304 15.11 -3.79 23.47
N THR A 305 14.94 -5.04 23.93
CA THR A 305 15.45 -6.23 23.23
C THR A 305 14.36 -7.30 23.09
N PHE A 306 14.55 -8.17 22.10
CA PHE A 306 13.61 -9.19 21.70
C PHE A 306 14.19 -10.60 21.78
N GLU A 307 13.33 -11.57 22.09
CA GLU A 307 13.63 -12.99 21.93
C GLU A 307 12.71 -13.67 20.91
N LEU A 308 13.26 -14.55 20.08
CA LEU A 308 12.47 -15.30 19.10
C LEU A 308 11.60 -16.35 19.81
N VAL A 309 10.29 -16.26 19.62
CA VAL A 309 9.30 -17.18 20.16
C VAL A 309 8.77 -18.11 19.07
N ASN A 310 8.56 -19.37 19.43
CA ASN A 310 8.06 -20.40 18.54
C ASN A 310 6.55 -20.64 18.75
N VAL A 311 5.71 -19.93 17.98
CA VAL A 311 4.25 -20.02 18.05
C VAL A 311 3.73 -21.22 17.25
N LYS A 312 3.51 -22.33 17.96
CA LYS A 312 3.16 -23.64 17.38
C LYS A 312 1.98 -23.55 16.41
N GLY A 313 2.17 -24.07 15.20
CA GLY A 313 1.16 -24.05 14.12
C GLY A 313 1.22 -22.77 13.30
N LEU A 314 1.15 -21.61 13.97
CA LEU A 314 1.08 -20.30 13.32
C LEU A 314 2.38 -19.89 12.62
N GLN A 315 3.53 -20.20 13.20
CA GLN A 315 4.87 -19.94 12.64
C GLN A 315 5.12 -20.56 11.24
N ASP A 316 4.34 -21.60 10.87
CA ASP A 316 4.54 -22.38 9.66
C ASP A 316 3.46 -22.13 8.60
N VAL A 317 2.49 -21.26 8.85
CA VAL A 317 1.44 -20.93 7.87
C VAL A 317 2.06 -20.34 6.60
N GLU A 318 1.55 -20.77 5.46
CA GLU A 318 2.05 -20.37 4.14
C GLU A 318 1.66 -18.94 3.71
N PRO A 319 0.45 -18.42 4.01
CA PRO A 319 0.09 -17.07 3.60
C PRO A 319 1.02 -16.01 4.21
N SER A 320 1.24 -14.91 3.48
CA SER A 320 2.24 -13.89 3.82
C SER A 320 1.62 -12.51 4.08
N ARG A 321 0.30 -12.45 4.28
CA ARG A 321 -0.46 -11.23 4.60
C ARG A 321 -1.18 -11.44 5.92
N VAL A 322 -1.28 -10.37 6.70
CA VAL A 322 -1.78 -10.44 8.07
C VAL A 322 -2.71 -9.26 8.36
N LEU A 323 -3.88 -9.57 8.90
CA LEU A 323 -4.75 -8.64 9.61
C LEU A 323 -4.70 -9.00 11.10
N VAL A 324 -4.41 -8.02 11.94
CA VAL A 324 -4.54 -8.11 13.40
C VAL A 324 -5.85 -7.43 13.78
N THR A 325 -6.70 -8.13 14.51
CA THR A 325 -8.04 -7.65 14.89
C THR A 325 -8.49 -8.35 16.17
N ASP A 326 -9.74 -8.18 16.57
CA ASP A 326 -10.35 -8.83 17.73
C ASP A 326 -11.71 -9.38 17.29
N ILE A 327 -11.73 -10.65 16.87
CA ILE A 327 -12.88 -11.26 16.20
C ILE A 327 -13.98 -11.69 17.17
N ASN A 328 -13.63 -11.89 18.43
CA ASN A 328 -14.52 -12.40 19.48
C ASN A 328 -14.79 -11.38 20.60
N GLN A 329 -14.20 -10.18 20.50
CA GLN A 329 -14.33 -9.05 21.43
C GLN A 329 -13.81 -9.35 22.84
N ASP A 330 -12.77 -10.16 22.96
CA ASP A 330 -12.12 -10.44 24.25
C ASP A 330 -10.97 -9.47 24.59
N GLN A 331 -10.69 -8.50 23.71
CA GLN A 331 -9.61 -7.52 23.76
C GLN A 331 -8.20 -8.08 23.56
N ILE A 332 -8.08 -9.34 23.17
CA ILE A 332 -6.81 -9.96 22.79
C ILE A 332 -6.63 -9.87 21.28
N ASP A 333 -5.39 -9.64 20.83
CA ASP A 333 -5.10 -9.58 19.40
C ASP A 333 -5.24 -10.98 18.75
N ASP A 334 -6.20 -11.10 17.84
CA ASP A 334 -6.39 -12.22 16.94
C ASP A 334 -5.68 -11.97 15.61
N ILE A 335 -5.31 -13.05 14.93
CA ILE A 335 -4.52 -12.99 13.70
C ILE A 335 -5.23 -13.71 12.56
N ILE A 336 -5.49 -13.00 11.47
CA ILE A 336 -5.98 -13.56 10.21
C ILE A 336 -4.84 -13.56 9.20
N PHE A 337 -4.42 -14.75 8.78
CA PHE A 337 -3.48 -14.95 7.68
C PHE A 337 -4.24 -15.16 6.37
N TYR A 338 -3.82 -14.47 5.30
CA TYR A 338 -4.43 -14.56 3.97
C TYR A 338 -3.42 -14.29 2.86
N GLY A 339 -3.83 -14.39 1.58
CA GLY A 339 -2.98 -14.15 0.42
C GLY A 339 -3.25 -15.09 -0.75
N HIS A 340 -2.18 -15.56 -1.39
CA HIS A 340 -2.25 -16.54 -2.49
C HIS A 340 -2.63 -17.96 -2.03
N HIS A 341 -2.55 -18.22 -0.73
CA HIS A 341 -2.87 -19.50 -0.10
C HIS A 341 -4.17 -19.38 0.71
N LYS A 342 -4.69 -20.55 1.12
CA LYS A 342 -5.90 -20.66 1.94
C LYS A 342 -5.79 -19.77 3.20
N PRO A 343 -6.82 -18.95 3.50
CA PRO A 343 -6.81 -18.12 4.70
C PRO A 343 -7.01 -18.95 5.98
N SER A 344 -6.61 -18.38 7.11
CA SER A 344 -6.79 -18.98 8.44
C SER A 344 -7.00 -17.91 9.51
N ILE A 345 -7.80 -18.23 10.53
CA ILE A 345 -8.08 -17.37 11.69
C ILE A 345 -7.47 -18.02 12.93
N TRP A 346 -6.73 -17.24 13.69
CA TRP A 346 -6.04 -17.66 14.89
C TRP A 346 -6.44 -16.76 16.05
N GLN A 347 -7.24 -17.31 16.96
CA GLN A 347 -7.68 -16.61 18.15
C GLN A 347 -6.54 -16.53 19.17
N GLY A 348 -6.21 -15.34 19.66
CA GLY A 348 -5.19 -15.13 20.68
C GLY A 348 -5.63 -15.65 22.04
N ASN A 349 -4.70 -16.22 22.81
CA ASN A 349 -4.96 -16.67 24.19
C ASN A 349 -4.28 -15.79 25.26
N GLY A 350 -3.53 -14.76 24.85
CA GLY A 350 -2.84 -13.84 25.76
C GLY A 350 -1.59 -14.41 26.42
N ASP A 351 -0.91 -15.35 25.78
CA ASP A 351 0.31 -15.99 26.29
C ASP A 351 1.25 -16.50 25.17
N PHE A 352 1.28 -15.81 24.02
CA PHE A 352 1.92 -16.27 22.77
C PHE A 352 1.37 -17.59 22.20
N THR A 353 0.27 -18.13 22.74
CA THR A 353 -0.44 -19.25 22.14
C THR A 353 -1.71 -18.79 21.41
N TYR A 354 -2.06 -19.53 20.37
CA TYR A 354 -3.22 -19.24 19.52
C TYR A 354 -4.04 -20.49 19.24
N THR A 355 -5.35 -20.31 19.15
CA THR A 355 -6.31 -21.36 18.78
C THR A 355 -6.70 -21.20 17.32
N ASP A 356 -6.46 -22.22 16.48
CA ASP A 356 -6.97 -22.24 15.10
C ASP A 356 -8.49 -22.35 15.11
N VAL A 357 -9.15 -21.27 14.69
CA VAL A 357 -10.60 -21.17 14.59
C VAL A 357 -11.05 -20.95 13.15
N SER A 358 -10.23 -21.33 12.17
CA SER A 358 -10.49 -21.10 10.74
C SER A 358 -11.82 -21.66 10.23
N GLN A 359 -12.44 -22.61 10.93
CA GLN A 359 -13.80 -23.10 10.67
C GLN A 359 -14.90 -22.02 10.82
N GLN A 360 -14.58 -20.87 11.41
CA GLN A 360 -15.49 -19.73 11.51
C GLN A 360 -15.68 -19.01 10.17
N PHE A 361 -14.77 -19.20 9.20
CA PHE A 361 -15.00 -18.76 7.83
C PHE A 361 -16.02 -19.67 7.11
N PRO A 362 -16.87 -19.11 6.23
CA PRO A 362 -17.64 -19.93 5.31
C PRO A 362 -16.75 -20.82 4.42
N ASP A 363 -17.23 -22.02 4.11
CA ASP A 363 -16.56 -22.99 3.23
C ASP A 363 -16.15 -22.42 1.85
N SER A 364 -16.86 -21.41 1.36
CA SER A 364 -16.54 -20.71 0.11
C SER A 364 -15.22 -19.93 0.22
N ILE A 365 -15.00 -19.25 1.34
CA ILE A 365 -13.81 -18.42 1.60
C ILE A 365 -12.58 -19.29 1.74
N MET A 366 -12.74 -20.45 2.40
CA MET A 366 -11.67 -21.44 2.58
C MET A 366 -11.18 -22.08 1.28
N LYS A 367 -11.86 -21.84 0.14
CA LYS A 367 -11.47 -22.28 -1.20
C LYS A 367 -10.83 -21.16 -2.04
N PHE A 368 -10.83 -19.93 -1.54
CA PHE A 368 -10.23 -18.83 -2.27
C PHE A 368 -8.70 -18.91 -2.18
N ASN A 369 -8.10 -18.64 -3.34
CA ASN A 369 -6.72 -18.23 -3.48
C ASN A 369 -6.75 -16.78 -3.99
N ASN A 370 -5.73 -15.99 -3.67
CA ASN A 370 -5.58 -14.58 -4.07
C ASN A 370 -6.57 -13.61 -3.38
N ILE A 371 -6.58 -13.66 -2.05
CA ILE A 371 -7.10 -12.54 -1.26
C ILE A 371 -5.99 -11.48 -1.20
N MET A 372 -6.27 -10.30 -1.74
CA MET A 372 -5.26 -9.26 -1.92
C MET A 372 -5.15 -8.33 -0.72
N ALA A 373 -6.28 -7.91 -0.18
CA ALA A 373 -6.37 -7.18 1.07
C ALA A 373 -7.59 -7.63 1.87
N MET A 374 -7.55 -7.37 3.17
CA MET A 374 -8.67 -7.56 4.08
C MET A 374 -8.64 -6.41 5.09
N VAL A 375 -9.81 -5.84 5.37
CA VAL A 375 -9.99 -4.82 6.41
C VAL A 375 -11.14 -5.26 7.31
N ASP A 376 -10.93 -5.11 8.61
CA ASP A 376 -11.99 -5.20 9.61
C ASP A 376 -12.86 -3.94 9.53
N VAL A 377 -14.17 -4.01 9.76
CA VAL A 377 -15.07 -2.84 9.68
C VAL A 377 -16.36 -3.17 10.40
N ASP A 378 -16.87 -2.26 11.23
CA ASP A 378 -18.24 -2.39 11.77
C ASP A 378 -19.20 -1.76 10.73
N ILE A 379 -19.71 -2.57 9.80
CA ILE A 379 -20.51 -2.04 8.67
C ILE A 379 -21.93 -1.70 9.08
N ASP A 380 -22.45 -2.27 10.16
CA ASP A 380 -23.84 -2.10 10.55
C ASP A 380 -24.06 -1.48 11.95
N ASN A 381 -22.96 -1.04 12.56
CA ASN A 381 -22.86 -0.37 13.86
C ASN A 381 -23.39 -1.23 15.02
N ASP A 382 -23.21 -2.54 14.97
CA ASP A 382 -23.61 -3.45 16.04
C ASP A 382 -22.49 -3.72 17.07
N GLY A 383 -21.27 -3.26 16.77
CA GLY A 383 -20.10 -3.28 17.64
C GLY A 383 -19.22 -4.52 17.51
N ASP A 384 -19.57 -5.48 16.65
CA ASP A 384 -18.64 -6.51 16.21
C ASP A 384 -17.96 -6.11 14.88
N LEU A 385 -16.76 -6.66 14.63
CA LEU A 385 -15.98 -6.29 13.46
C LEU A 385 -16.22 -7.30 12.34
N ASP A 386 -16.82 -6.82 11.26
CA ASP A 386 -17.01 -7.52 9.99
C ASP A 386 -15.73 -7.50 9.15
N LEU A 387 -15.70 -8.26 8.05
CA LEU A 387 -14.55 -8.29 7.15
C LEU A 387 -14.94 -7.97 5.72
N TYR A 388 -14.29 -6.97 5.13
CA TYR A 388 -14.27 -6.80 3.68
C TYR A 388 -13.02 -7.47 3.11
N VAL A 389 -13.24 -8.34 2.12
CA VAL A 389 -12.22 -9.20 1.49
C VAL A 389 -12.04 -8.77 0.04
N ALA A 390 -10.99 -8.00 -0.22
CA ALA A 390 -10.62 -7.57 -1.57
C ALA A 390 -9.87 -8.69 -2.30
N ARG A 391 -10.28 -8.99 -3.53
CA ARG A 391 -9.80 -10.11 -4.33
C ARG A 391 -9.36 -9.65 -5.70
N GLY A 392 -8.24 -10.20 -6.12
CA GLY A 392 -7.61 -9.82 -7.37
C GLY A 392 -6.66 -10.89 -7.87
N LYS A 393 -6.08 -10.63 -9.04
CA LYS A 393 -5.02 -11.44 -9.65
C LYS A 393 -3.88 -10.50 -10.00
N GLU A 394 -2.82 -10.58 -9.21
CA GLU A 394 -1.61 -9.80 -9.40
C GLU A 394 -0.81 -10.27 -10.61
N PHE A 395 0.19 -9.45 -10.92
CA PHE A 395 1.10 -9.65 -12.02
C PHE A 395 2.49 -10.14 -11.53
N GLY A 396 2.73 -11.46 -11.43
CA GLY A 396 4.01 -12.08 -11.07
C GLY A 396 4.52 -13.23 -11.99
N LEU A 397 5.37 -14.10 -11.41
CA LEU A 397 6.03 -15.18 -12.15
C LEU A 397 5.07 -16.33 -12.49
N GLY A 398 5.03 -16.73 -13.76
CA GLY A 398 4.22 -17.87 -14.20
C GLY A 398 2.74 -17.53 -14.34
N ASP A 399 2.40 -16.24 -14.27
CA ASP A 399 1.07 -15.73 -14.54
C ASP A 399 0.53 -16.17 -15.89
N ASN A 400 -0.79 -16.23 -15.95
CA ASN A 400 -1.49 -16.40 -17.20
C ASN A 400 -1.35 -15.14 -18.07
N VAL A 401 -1.35 -15.37 -19.39
CA VAL A 401 -1.19 -14.31 -20.39
C VAL A 401 -2.35 -13.33 -20.26
N SER A 402 -2.02 -12.04 -20.17
CA SER A 402 -2.99 -10.96 -20.13
C SER A 402 -2.81 -10.04 -21.33
N MET A 403 -3.92 -9.50 -21.82
CA MET A 403 -3.97 -8.64 -22.99
C MET A 403 -5.11 -7.64 -22.83
N ASP A 404 -4.87 -6.40 -23.24
CA ASP A 404 -5.86 -5.33 -23.27
C ASP A 404 -5.83 -4.70 -24.66
N PHE A 405 -6.95 -4.76 -25.39
CA PHE A 405 -7.09 -4.11 -26.69
C PHE A 405 -8.10 -2.96 -26.61
N ASP A 406 -7.75 -1.80 -27.13
CA ASP A 406 -8.65 -0.66 -27.29
C ASP A 406 -8.85 -0.38 -28.78
N ALA A 407 -9.93 -0.92 -29.33
CA ALA A 407 -10.25 -0.85 -30.75
C ALA A 407 -10.44 0.59 -31.28
N MET A 408 -10.78 1.55 -30.42
CA MET A 408 -10.94 2.95 -30.83
C MET A 408 -9.59 3.64 -31.02
N SER A 409 -8.63 3.37 -30.14
CA SER A 409 -7.28 3.93 -30.24
C SER A 409 -6.33 3.11 -31.10
N GLY A 410 -6.66 1.83 -31.33
CA GLY A 410 -5.78 0.87 -32.00
C GLY A 410 -4.56 0.46 -31.17
N GLU A 411 -4.61 0.66 -29.85
CA GLU A 411 -3.59 0.25 -28.88
C GLU A 411 -3.88 -1.17 -28.36
N LEU A 412 -2.85 -2.00 -28.38
CA LEU A 412 -2.83 -3.36 -27.85
C LEU A 412 -1.71 -3.46 -26.80
N ASP A 413 -2.07 -3.62 -25.54
CA ASP A 413 -1.15 -3.87 -24.45
C ASP A 413 -1.07 -5.38 -24.16
N LEU A 414 0.14 -5.93 -24.11
CA LEU A 414 0.35 -7.36 -23.92
C LEU A 414 1.29 -7.64 -22.75
N LYS A 415 0.84 -8.51 -21.86
CA LYS A 415 1.65 -9.11 -20.80
C LYS A 415 1.68 -10.64 -20.97
N PRO A 416 2.62 -11.15 -21.76
CA PRO A 416 2.78 -12.59 -21.98
C PRO A 416 3.48 -13.29 -20.81
N ARG A 417 3.55 -14.62 -20.89
CA ARG A 417 4.26 -15.45 -19.90
C ARG A 417 5.77 -15.15 -19.90
N GLY A 418 6.36 -15.03 -18.71
CA GLY A 418 7.80 -14.88 -18.56
C GLY A 418 8.58 -16.22 -18.62
N ASN A 419 7.89 -17.34 -18.38
CA ASN A 419 8.45 -18.68 -18.32
C ASN A 419 8.46 -19.38 -19.69
N LYS A 420 8.99 -20.61 -19.74
CA LYS A 420 9.05 -21.42 -20.96
C LYS A 420 7.67 -21.56 -21.60
N GLY A 421 7.55 -21.16 -22.86
CA GLY A 421 6.29 -21.19 -23.59
C GLY A 421 6.31 -20.42 -24.91
N GLN A 422 5.26 -20.66 -25.69
CA GLN A 422 4.98 -19.96 -26.94
C GLN A 422 3.59 -19.33 -26.87
N GLU A 423 3.47 -18.07 -27.26
CA GLU A 423 2.20 -17.39 -27.49
C GLU A 423 2.13 -16.90 -28.92
N ASN A 424 1.07 -17.27 -29.63
CA ASN A 424 0.80 -16.82 -30.99
C ASN A 424 -0.45 -15.94 -31.01
N LEU A 425 -0.45 -14.93 -31.88
CA LEU A 425 -1.60 -14.08 -32.12
C LEU A 425 -1.62 -13.61 -33.57
N MET A 426 -2.84 -13.42 -34.09
CA MET A 426 -3.09 -12.78 -35.36
C MET A 426 -3.52 -11.32 -35.12
N LEU A 427 -2.99 -10.39 -35.91
CA LEU A 427 -3.34 -8.97 -35.86
C LEU A 427 -3.75 -8.47 -37.24
N VAL A 428 -4.58 -7.45 -37.28
CA VAL A 428 -4.87 -6.69 -38.50
C VAL A 428 -4.39 -5.25 -38.33
N SER A 429 -3.74 -4.68 -39.34
CA SER A 429 -3.41 -3.25 -39.38
C SER A 429 -3.53 -2.68 -40.79
N SER A 430 -3.97 -1.43 -40.90
CA SER A 430 -4.05 -0.72 -42.19
C SER A 430 -2.68 -0.22 -42.68
N ASP A 431 -1.72 -0.01 -41.77
CA ASP A 431 -0.36 0.46 -42.05
C ASP A 431 0.63 -0.22 -41.09
N SER A 432 1.73 0.45 -40.80
CA SER A 432 2.83 0.05 -39.95
C SER A 432 2.41 -0.05 -38.49
N ILE A 433 2.95 -1.03 -37.79
CA ILE A 433 2.72 -1.22 -36.35
C ILE A 433 3.83 -0.52 -35.58
N LYS A 434 3.47 0.34 -34.62
CA LYS A 434 4.43 0.93 -33.67
C LYS A 434 4.55 0.01 -32.45
N PHE A 435 5.75 -0.48 -32.19
CA PHE A 435 6.13 -1.25 -31.01
C PHE A 435 6.72 -0.32 -29.94
N HIS A 436 6.18 -0.35 -28.73
CA HIS A 436 6.57 0.55 -27.64
C HIS A 436 6.32 -0.06 -26.26
N LYS A 437 6.65 0.67 -25.18
CA LYS A 437 6.52 0.24 -23.76
C LYS A 437 7.14 -1.14 -23.45
N PHE A 438 8.16 -1.53 -24.22
CA PHE A 438 8.81 -2.81 -24.05
C PHE A 438 9.63 -2.85 -22.78
N HIS A 439 9.30 -3.79 -21.89
CA HIS A 439 10.00 -4.02 -20.65
C HIS A 439 10.09 -5.51 -20.34
N TYR A 440 11.16 -5.90 -19.64
CA TYR A 440 11.27 -7.22 -19.07
C TYR A 440 12.21 -7.22 -17.87
N GLN A 441 12.05 -8.22 -17.00
CA GLN A 441 12.95 -8.46 -15.88
C GLN A 441 13.59 -9.84 -16.06
N ALA A 442 14.81 -9.92 -16.57
CA ALA A 442 15.43 -11.20 -16.92
C ALA A 442 15.89 -12.03 -15.70
N GLN A 443 15.80 -13.36 -15.82
CA GLN A 443 16.30 -14.32 -14.85
C GLN A 443 17.70 -14.84 -15.20
N LEU A 444 18.44 -15.24 -14.17
CA LEU A 444 19.63 -16.11 -14.25
C LEU A 444 20.53 -15.81 -15.47
N GLY A 445 20.67 -16.78 -16.37
CA GLY A 445 21.55 -16.77 -17.53
C GLY A 445 21.06 -15.94 -18.72
N TYR A 446 19.91 -15.24 -18.61
CA TYR A 446 19.44 -14.29 -19.61
C TYR A 446 19.67 -12.82 -19.21
N ARG A 447 20.25 -12.57 -18.03
CA ARG A 447 20.64 -11.21 -17.63
C ARG A 447 21.60 -10.59 -18.65
N ASN A 448 21.36 -9.32 -18.97
CA ASN A 448 22.13 -8.53 -19.94
C ASN A 448 22.14 -9.09 -21.37
N LYS A 449 21.18 -9.95 -21.73
CA LYS A 449 20.98 -10.42 -23.10
C LYS A 449 19.78 -9.73 -23.74
N ILE A 450 19.91 -9.40 -25.03
CA ILE A 450 18.83 -8.84 -25.82
C ILE A 450 17.88 -9.97 -26.20
N TYR A 451 16.58 -9.73 -26.01
CA TYR A 451 15.52 -10.59 -26.53
C TYR A 451 15.21 -10.17 -27.99
N PRO A 452 15.59 -10.99 -28.99
CA PRO A 452 15.61 -10.53 -30.38
C PRO A 452 14.20 -10.42 -30.96
N MET A 453 14.00 -9.43 -31.84
CA MET A 453 12.84 -9.35 -32.72
C MET A 453 13.23 -9.82 -34.13
N PHE A 454 12.44 -10.70 -34.72
CA PHE A 454 12.65 -11.24 -36.06
C PHE A 454 11.50 -10.84 -36.98
N LEU A 455 11.84 -10.23 -38.12
CA LEU A 455 10.87 -9.74 -39.09
C LEU A 455 10.89 -10.59 -40.36
N GLY A 456 9.68 -10.99 -40.80
CA GLY A 456 9.43 -11.64 -42.07
C GLY A 456 9.96 -13.08 -42.17
N LYS A 457 9.71 -13.70 -43.32
CA LYS A 457 10.10 -15.10 -43.59
C LYS A 457 11.61 -15.37 -43.46
N ASN A 458 12.44 -14.34 -43.64
CA ASN A 458 13.89 -14.42 -43.64
C ASN A 458 14.51 -14.22 -42.23
N LYS A 459 13.70 -13.99 -41.19
CA LYS A 459 14.16 -13.68 -39.82
C LYS A 459 15.14 -12.50 -39.77
N THR A 460 14.80 -11.39 -40.44
CA THR A 460 15.60 -10.16 -40.35
C THR A 460 15.63 -9.70 -38.89
N LEU A 461 16.80 -9.73 -38.27
CA LEU A 461 16.98 -9.34 -36.87
C LEU A 461 16.79 -7.83 -36.72
N ARG A 462 15.95 -7.44 -35.74
CA ARG A 462 15.86 -6.09 -35.21
C ARG A 462 16.09 -6.16 -33.72
N GLU A 463 17.14 -5.49 -33.25
CA GLU A 463 17.41 -5.39 -31.81
C GLU A 463 16.60 -4.22 -31.24
N VAL A 464 15.84 -4.49 -30.18
CA VAL A 464 15.09 -3.47 -29.45
C VAL A 464 15.46 -3.61 -27.98
N THR A 465 15.97 -2.54 -27.39
CA THR A 465 16.27 -2.52 -25.95
C THR A 465 15.04 -2.13 -25.15
N GLN A 466 15.04 -2.43 -23.85
CA GLN A 466 13.97 -2.01 -22.95
C GLN A 466 13.76 -0.48 -23.01
N GLY A 467 12.50 -0.05 -23.07
CA GLY A 467 12.09 1.35 -23.22
C GLY A 467 12.23 1.93 -24.63
N GLN A 468 12.88 1.23 -25.58
CA GLN A 468 13.01 1.70 -26.95
C GLN A 468 11.71 1.47 -27.73
N GLU A 469 11.34 2.47 -28.55
CA GLU A 469 10.23 2.37 -29.50
C GLU A 469 10.76 2.12 -30.92
N THR A 470 9.99 1.38 -31.74
CA THR A 470 10.28 1.19 -33.16
C THR A 470 9.00 0.99 -33.96
N THR A 471 9.02 1.38 -35.24
CA THR A 471 7.92 1.12 -36.18
C THR A 471 8.29 -0.03 -37.11
N ILE A 472 7.36 -0.95 -37.34
CA ILE A 472 7.53 -2.11 -38.22
C ILE A 472 6.64 -1.90 -39.45
N ALA A 473 7.26 -1.61 -40.60
CA ALA A 473 6.54 -1.49 -41.86
C ALA A 473 6.12 -2.88 -42.38
N PRO A 474 4.94 -3.02 -43.01
CA PRO A 474 4.51 -4.30 -43.59
C PRO A 474 5.55 -4.91 -44.56
N SER A 475 6.23 -4.05 -45.32
CA SER A 475 7.28 -4.44 -46.28
C SER A 475 8.50 -5.10 -45.63
N ASP A 476 8.82 -4.75 -44.39
CA ASP A 476 9.98 -5.28 -43.65
C ASP A 476 9.72 -6.70 -43.13
N ALA A 477 8.44 -7.09 -43.02
CA ALA A 477 7.99 -8.30 -42.37
C ALA A 477 7.25 -9.25 -43.31
N LEU A 478 7.50 -9.24 -44.62
CA LEU A 478 6.77 -10.09 -45.56
C LEU A 478 6.99 -11.61 -45.31
N GLY A 479 5.88 -12.34 -45.18
CA GLY A 479 5.82 -13.77 -44.87
C GLY A 479 6.15 -14.09 -43.42
N PHE A 480 5.85 -15.32 -42.98
CA PHE A 480 6.18 -15.81 -41.63
C PHE A 480 7.25 -16.91 -41.71
N PRO A 481 8.26 -16.92 -40.81
CA PRO A 481 9.34 -17.90 -40.88
C PRO A 481 8.85 -19.31 -40.51
N SER A 482 9.36 -20.33 -41.21
CA SER A 482 9.02 -21.74 -40.94
C SER A 482 9.73 -22.32 -39.71
N ASP A 483 10.81 -21.67 -39.25
CA ASP A 483 11.59 -22.07 -38.08
C ASP A 483 11.66 -20.92 -37.06
N ILE A 484 10.90 -21.09 -35.98
CA ILE A 484 10.83 -20.20 -34.82
C ILE A 484 11.41 -20.87 -33.56
N SER A 485 12.33 -21.82 -33.72
CA SER A 485 12.89 -22.58 -32.58
C SER A 485 13.77 -21.75 -31.64
N GLN A 486 14.13 -20.52 -31.99
CA GLN A 486 14.96 -19.64 -31.17
C GLN A 486 14.09 -18.78 -30.24
N ASN A 487 14.63 -18.40 -29.08
CA ASN A 487 14.01 -17.37 -28.24
C ASN A 487 13.86 -16.05 -29.01
N GLY A 488 12.67 -15.46 -29.02
CA GLY A 488 12.45 -14.16 -29.67
C GLY A 488 10.99 -13.79 -29.91
N MET A 489 10.80 -12.59 -30.44
CA MET A 489 9.53 -12.07 -30.94
C MET A 489 9.53 -12.13 -32.46
N TYR A 490 8.57 -12.82 -33.07
CA TYR A 490 8.48 -13.00 -34.51
C TYR A 490 7.30 -12.22 -35.04
N PHE A 491 7.49 -11.40 -36.07
CA PHE A 491 6.45 -10.66 -36.76
C PHE A 491 6.50 -10.97 -38.25
N GLY A 492 5.37 -11.35 -38.85
CA GLY A 492 5.28 -11.62 -40.28
C GLY A 492 3.91 -11.28 -40.88
N VAL A 493 3.89 -10.58 -42.01
CA VAL A 493 2.68 -10.30 -42.80
C VAL A 493 2.38 -11.51 -43.68
N THR A 494 1.22 -12.14 -43.48
CA THR A 494 0.84 -13.38 -44.17
C THR A 494 -0.21 -13.18 -45.26
N GLY A 495 -0.85 -12.00 -45.31
CA GLY A 495 -1.81 -11.66 -46.35
C GLY A 495 -2.47 -10.30 -46.11
N THR A 496 -3.60 -10.07 -46.79
CA THR A 496 -4.48 -8.93 -46.58
C THR A 496 -5.91 -9.39 -46.39
N ASN A 497 -6.69 -8.71 -45.56
CA ASN A 497 -8.12 -8.97 -45.40
C ASN A 497 -8.92 -8.41 -46.59
N THR A 498 -10.25 -8.57 -46.55
CA THR A 498 -11.16 -8.10 -47.61
C THR A 498 -11.19 -6.57 -47.78
N GLN A 499 -10.73 -5.82 -46.77
CA GLN A 499 -10.66 -4.37 -46.74
C GLN A 499 -9.28 -3.86 -47.21
N GLY A 500 -8.36 -4.77 -47.55
CA GLY A 500 -7.00 -4.43 -47.98
C GLY A 500 -6.02 -4.18 -46.84
N GLU A 501 -6.43 -4.40 -45.58
CA GLU A 501 -5.55 -4.26 -44.41
C GLU A 501 -4.65 -5.49 -44.28
N HIS A 502 -3.44 -5.30 -43.75
CA HIS A 502 -2.44 -6.34 -43.57
C HIS A 502 -2.81 -7.28 -42.42
N ILE A 503 -2.70 -8.59 -42.69
CA ILE A 503 -2.84 -9.64 -41.67
C ILE A 503 -1.44 -10.02 -41.20
N TRP A 504 -1.19 -9.85 -39.91
CA TRP A 504 0.07 -10.17 -39.25
C TRP A 504 -0.07 -11.43 -38.41
N GLN A 505 0.90 -12.31 -38.51
CA GLN A 505 1.15 -13.39 -37.57
C GLN A 505 2.29 -12.98 -36.64
N VAL A 506 2.04 -13.11 -35.34
CA VAL A 506 3.02 -12.80 -34.30
C VAL A 506 3.23 -14.03 -33.41
N ALA A 507 4.48 -14.34 -33.08
CA ALA A 507 4.81 -15.39 -32.12
C ALA A 507 5.85 -14.91 -31.11
N LEU A 508 5.61 -15.20 -29.84
CA LEU A 508 6.54 -14.96 -28.73
C LEU A 508 7.08 -16.31 -28.28
N VAL A 509 8.39 -16.54 -28.36
CA VAL A 509 8.99 -17.85 -28.08
C VAL A 509 9.99 -17.77 -26.95
N ARG A 510 9.76 -18.52 -25.86
CA ARG A 510 10.71 -18.74 -24.77
C ARG A 510 10.94 -20.24 -24.58
N ASN A 511 12.18 -20.68 -24.71
CA ASN A 511 12.60 -22.07 -24.57
C ASN A 511 12.99 -22.44 -23.14
N ASP A 512 13.04 -21.47 -22.23
CA ASP A 512 13.39 -21.62 -20.83
C ASP A 512 12.65 -20.59 -19.96
N ASN A 513 12.87 -20.60 -18.65
CA ASN A 513 12.38 -19.61 -17.71
C ASN A 513 13.25 -18.34 -17.80
N ILE A 514 12.86 -17.42 -18.69
CA ILE A 514 13.70 -16.30 -19.11
C ILE A 514 13.39 -15.02 -18.32
N PHE A 515 12.12 -14.75 -17.99
CA PHE A 515 11.72 -13.47 -17.39
C PHE A 515 10.92 -13.65 -16.10
N TRP A 516 11.13 -12.72 -15.15
CA TRP A 516 10.26 -12.48 -14.01
C TRP A 516 8.98 -11.75 -14.42
N GLY A 517 9.11 -10.77 -15.32
CA GLY A 517 8.03 -10.06 -16.00
C GLY A 517 8.45 -9.68 -17.42
N PHE A 518 7.51 -9.61 -18.34
CA PHE A 518 7.71 -9.31 -19.76
C PHE A 518 6.43 -8.66 -20.29
N GLY A 519 6.56 -7.55 -21.03
CA GLY A 519 5.42 -6.88 -21.64
C GLY A 519 5.84 -5.83 -22.67
N PHE A 520 4.91 -5.50 -23.56
CA PHE A 520 5.05 -4.45 -24.58
C PHE A 520 3.68 -4.03 -25.10
N SER A 521 3.65 -2.95 -25.86
CA SER A 521 2.45 -2.43 -26.50
C SER A 521 2.64 -2.28 -28.01
N LEU A 522 1.55 -2.46 -28.76
CA LEU A 522 1.48 -2.28 -30.20
C LEU A 522 0.39 -1.24 -30.52
N HIS A 523 0.76 -0.19 -31.27
CA HIS A 523 -0.18 0.80 -31.77
C HIS A 523 -0.38 0.65 -33.29
N GLY A 524 -1.59 0.94 -33.77
CA GLY A 524 -1.99 0.80 -35.17
C GLY A 524 -2.69 -0.53 -35.48
N VAL A 525 -3.19 -1.22 -34.46
CA VAL A 525 -3.88 -2.50 -34.58
C VAL A 525 -5.38 -2.26 -34.74
N SER A 526 -5.98 -2.75 -35.84
CA SER A 526 -7.43 -2.70 -36.10
C SER A 526 -8.19 -3.83 -35.40
N SER A 527 -7.57 -5.01 -35.29
CA SER A 527 -8.12 -6.16 -34.55
C SER A 527 -7.04 -7.14 -34.13
N VAL A 528 -7.35 -7.96 -33.13
CA VAL A 528 -6.46 -8.98 -32.59
C VAL A 528 -7.23 -10.28 -32.34
N THR A 529 -6.59 -11.41 -32.63
CA THR A 529 -7.10 -12.75 -32.31
C THR A 529 -5.99 -13.57 -31.66
N PRO A 530 -6.02 -13.76 -30.33
CA PRO A 530 -5.03 -14.59 -29.64
C PRO A 530 -5.30 -16.08 -29.93
N GLU A 531 -4.24 -16.87 -30.14
CA GLU A 531 -4.30 -18.34 -30.25
C GLU A 531 -4.04 -19.02 -28.89
N PHE A 532 -4.26 -18.30 -27.80
CA PHE A 532 -4.08 -18.75 -26.43
C PHE A 532 -5.24 -18.25 -25.56
N LYS A 533 -5.46 -18.92 -24.43
CA LYS A 533 -6.46 -18.50 -23.46
C LYS A 533 -5.96 -17.32 -22.65
N LEU A 534 -6.73 -16.24 -22.64
CA LEU A 534 -6.48 -15.07 -21.80
C LEU A 534 -6.88 -15.31 -20.36
N GLU A 535 -6.18 -14.63 -19.45
CA GLU A 535 -6.58 -14.57 -18.05
C GLU A 535 -7.82 -13.70 -17.87
N ASN A 536 -8.93 -14.31 -17.47
CA ASN A 536 -10.05 -13.55 -16.94
C ASN A 536 -9.66 -13.02 -15.55
N ARG A 537 -9.31 -11.73 -15.47
CA ARG A 537 -8.86 -11.07 -14.24
C ARG A 537 -9.98 -10.71 -13.27
N ASN A 538 -11.23 -10.96 -13.64
CA ASN A 538 -12.37 -10.70 -12.77
C ASN A 538 -12.38 -11.61 -11.55
N SER A 539 -12.33 -10.99 -10.37
CA SER A 539 -12.49 -11.62 -9.07
C SER A 539 -13.53 -10.81 -8.28
N SER A 540 -14.55 -11.48 -7.74
CA SER A 540 -15.54 -10.83 -6.89
C SER A 540 -14.96 -10.64 -5.49
N ASP A 541 -15.04 -9.42 -4.98
CA ASP A 541 -14.83 -9.11 -3.58
C ASP A 541 -15.95 -9.72 -2.72
N VAL A 542 -15.69 -9.87 -1.42
CA VAL A 542 -16.64 -10.45 -0.48
C VAL A 542 -16.76 -9.60 0.77
N LEU A 543 -17.97 -9.48 1.29
CA LEU A 543 -18.26 -8.90 2.60
C LEU A 543 -18.79 -9.98 3.53
N LEU A 544 -18.13 -10.14 4.68
CA LEU A 544 -18.46 -11.12 5.70
C LEU A 544 -18.96 -10.42 6.95
N GLU A 545 -20.24 -10.61 7.28
CA GLU A 545 -20.86 -10.11 8.51
C GLU A 545 -20.41 -11.01 9.68
N ASN A 546 -19.90 -10.43 10.76
CA ASN A 546 -19.51 -11.17 11.96
C ASN A 546 -20.73 -11.37 12.86
N HIS A 547 -20.86 -12.56 13.43
CA HIS A 547 -21.98 -12.97 14.28
C HIS A 547 -21.40 -13.54 15.57
N ASN A 548 -20.67 -12.70 16.33
CA ASN A 548 -19.92 -13.10 17.53
C ASN A 548 -18.87 -14.21 17.27
N GLY A 549 -17.95 -13.95 16.35
CA GLY A 549 -16.86 -14.85 15.98
C GLY A 549 -17.27 -15.90 14.94
N TYR A 550 -18.39 -15.76 14.24
CA TYR A 550 -18.74 -16.62 13.11
C TYR A 550 -19.12 -15.74 11.91
N PHE A 551 -18.52 -15.99 10.75
CA PHE A 551 -18.68 -15.11 9.59
C PHE A 551 -19.73 -15.61 8.61
N VAL A 552 -20.54 -14.69 8.08
CA VAL A 552 -21.58 -14.95 7.07
C VAL A 552 -21.33 -14.10 5.82
N ASP A 553 -21.28 -14.74 4.64
CA ASP A 553 -21.19 -14.00 3.37
C ASP A 553 -22.50 -13.25 3.08
N VAL A 554 -22.43 -11.92 3.19
CA VAL A 554 -23.55 -11.01 2.96
C VAL A 554 -23.36 -10.17 1.69
N SER A 555 -22.40 -10.52 0.84
CA SER A 555 -22.00 -9.74 -0.34
C SER A 555 -23.15 -9.41 -1.28
N THR A 556 -24.11 -10.32 -1.46
CA THR A 556 -25.29 -10.08 -2.31
C THR A 556 -26.29 -9.13 -1.64
N LYS A 557 -26.52 -9.28 -0.32
CA LYS A 557 -27.42 -8.41 0.47
C LYS A 557 -26.92 -6.98 0.47
N TRP A 558 -25.60 -6.79 0.59
CA TRP A 558 -24.94 -5.49 0.65
C TRP A 558 -24.53 -4.91 -0.70
N ASN A 559 -25.00 -5.50 -1.82
CA ASN A 559 -24.74 -5.00 -3.17
C ASN A 559 -23.24 -4.89 -3.53
N ILE A 560 -22.42 -5.83 -3.06
CA ILE A 560 -21.01 -5.91 -3.46
C ILE A 560 -20.90 -6.32 -4.94
N PRO A 561 -20.16 -5.57 -5.78
CA PRO A 561 -19.98 -5.89 -7.19
C PRO A 561 -19.46 -7.30 -7.44
N LYS A 562 -20.01 -7.96 -8.46
CA LYS A 562 -19.68 -9.37 -8.77
C LYS A 562 -18.42 -9.52 -9.64
N GLY A 563 -17.82 -8.45 -10.13
CA GLY A 563 -16.57 -8.46 -10.88
C GLY A 563 -15.65 -7.34 -10.40
N GLY A 564 -14.41 -7.35 -10.87
CA GLY A 564 -13.37 -6.43 -10.39
C GLY A 564 -12.02 -7.13 -10.32
N ASN A 565 -11.01 -6.39 -9.89
CA ASN A 565 -9.68 -6.90 -9.65
C ASN A 565 -9.05 -5.97 -8.62
N SER A 566 -9.29 -6.26 -7.35
CA SER A 566 -8.99 -5.37 -6.23
C SER A 566 -7.69 -5.79 -5.56
N LEU A 567 -6.80 -4.83 -5.28
CA LEU A 567 -5.55 -5.08 -4.55
C LEU A 567 -5.55 -4.62 -3.11
N GLY A 568 -6.28 -3.54 -2.86
CA GLY A 568 -6.32 -2.88 -1.56
C GLY A 568 -7.73 -2.46 -1.23
N VAL A 569 -7.92 -2.14 0.04
CA VAL A 569 -9.13 -1.48 0.54
C VAL A 569 -8.73 -0.65 1.75
N THR A 570 -9.31 0.54 1.92
CA THR A 570 -9.29 1.26 3.20
C THR A 570 -10.71 1.59 3.62
N ARG A 571 -10.97 1.61 4.93
CA ARG A 571 -12.25 2.05 5.52
C ARG A 571 -12.18 3.50 6.02
N GLY A 572 -13.34 4.15 6.11
CA GLY A 572 -13.51 5.46 6.75
C GLY A 572 -14.93 5.98 6.58
N ASP A 573 -15.40 6.83 7.48
CA ASP A 573 -16.66 7.58 7.30
C ASP A 573 -16.36 8.86 6.51
N PHE A 574 -16.34 8.78 5.17
CA PHE A 574 -15.85 9.87 4.32
C PHE A 574 -16.85 11.02 4.16
N ASN A 575 -18.11 10.81 4.53
CA ASN A 575 -19.17 11.82 4.45
C ASN A 575 -19.74 12.25 5.82
N ASN A 576 -19.13 11.78 6.91
CA ASN A 576 -19.50 12.00 8.32
C ASN A 576 -20.96 11.65 8.64
N ASP A 577 -21.52 10.61 8.01
CA ASP A 577 -22.92 10.23 8.19
C ASP A 577 -23.16 9.20 9.33
N GLY A 578 -22.07 8.80 10.00
CA GLY A 578 -22.02 7.82 11.08
C GLY A 578 -21.98 6.38 10.59
N ARG A 579 -21.51 6.11 9.37
CA ARG A 579 -21.33 4.76 8.82
C ARG A 579 -19.98 4.69 8.11
N GLN A 580 -19.33 3.54 8.23
CA GLN A 580 -18.06 3.29 7.55
C GLN A 580 -18.30 3.00 6.07
N ASP A 581 -17.63 3.77 5.22
CA ASP A 581 -17.51 3.55 3.78
C ASP A 581 -16.21 2.81 3.47
N LEU A 582 -16.06 2.37 2.20
CA LEU A 582 -14.86 1.70 1.72
C LEU A 582 -14.35 2.33 0.43
N LEU A 583 -13.05 2.59 0.35
CA LEU A 583 -12.34 2.87 -0.89
C LEU A 583 -11.54 1.65 -1.30
N VAL A 584 -11.90 1.05 -2.44
CA VAL A 584 -11.30 -0.18 -2.98
C VAL A 584 -10.37 0.17 -4.12
N TYR A 585 -9.08 -0.15 -3.95
CA TYR A 585 -8.04 0.12 -4.92
C TYR A 585 -8.03 -0.96 -6.01
N ARG A 586 -8.16 -0.53 -7.27
CA ARG A 586 -8.39 -1.47 -8.38
C ARG A 586 -7.20 -1.57 -9.33
N TRP A 587 -6.82 -2.81 -9.64
CA TRP A 587 -5.93 -3.11 -10.75
C TRP A 587 -6.72 -3.16 -12.05
N GLY A 588 -6.52 -2.16 -12.90
CA GLY A 588 -7.22 -2.01 -14.17
C GLY A 588 -6.54 -2.69 -15.33
N ARG A 589 -6.29 -1.91 -16.38
CA ARG A 589 -5.73 -2.40 -17.65
C ARG A 589 -4.21 -2.39 -17.62
N ILE A 590 -3.59 -3.19 -18.47
CA ILE A 590 -2.12 -3.23 -18.61
C ILE A 590 -1.65 -1.83 -19.01
N GLY A 591 -0.81 -1.21 -18.18
CA GLY A 591 -0.23 0.11 -18.45
C GLY A 591 -1.21 1.29 -18.46
N LYS A 592 -2.44 1.12 -17.96
CA LYS A 592 -3.43 2.20 -17.88
C LYS A 592 -4.26 2.10 -16.58
N ARG A 593 -4.08 3.09 -15.71
CA ARG A 593 -4.83 3.24 -14.46
C ARG A 593 -6.32 3.46 -14.75
N ILE A 594 -7.15 2.88 -13.90
CA ILE A 594 -8.61 3.08 -13.85
C ILE A 594 -8.97 3.82 -12.56
N ALA A 595 -10.22 4.25 -12.44
CA ALA A 595 -10.72 4.78 -11.18
C ALA A 595 -10.64 3.71 -10.08
N ASP A 596 -10.43 4.10 -8.84
CA ASP A 596 -10.75 3.23 -7.70
C ASP A 596 -12.27 3.20 -7.49
N LEU A 597 -12.75 2.30 -6.64
CA LEU A 597 -14.17 2.13 -6.40
C LEU A 597 -14.51 2.60 -4.98
N MET A 598 -15.39 3.59 -4.89
CA MET A 598 -15.97 3.98 -3.61
C MET A 598 -17.26 3.19 -3.37
N LEU A 599 -17.38 2.60 -2.18
CA LEU A 599 -18.58 1.95 -1.67
C LEU A 599 -19.10 2.77 -0.48
N VAL A 600 -20.17 3.54 -0.70
CA VAL A 600 -20.78 4.37 0.35
C VAL A 600 -21.85 3.58 1.06
N ASN A 601 -21.74 3.50 2.38
CA ASN A 601 -22.65 2.76 3.23
C ASN A 601 -23.93 3.55 3.44
N ASN A 602 -25.04 3.04 2.91
CA ASN A 602 -26.33 3.71 3.02
C ASN A 602 -27.12 3.24 4.26
N GLN A 603 -28.14 4.02 4.66
CA GLN A 603 -28.97 3.70 5.83
C GLN A 603 -29.76 2.37 5.71
N ASN A 604 -29.81 1.74 4.53
CA ASN A 604 -30.59 0.55 4.24
C ASN A 604 -29.79 -0.77 4.36
N LYS A 605 -28.64 -0.75 5.06
CA LYS A 605 -27.73 -1.91 5.18
C LYS A 605 -27.28 -2.44 3.81
N SER A 606 -26.83 -1.52 2.95
CA SER A 606 -26.30 -1.83 1.62
C SER A 606 -25.26 -0.79 1.21
N PHE A 607 -24.33 -1.18 0.34
CA PHE A 607 -23.43 -0.24 -0.31
C PHE A 607 -24.00 0.32 -1.62
N GLU A 608 -23.74 1.59 -1.86
CA GLU A 608 -23.87 2.23 -3.17
C GLU A 608 -22.47 2.46 -3.76
N SER A 609 -22.23 1.93 -4.96
CA SER A 609 -20.91 2.03 -5.59
C SER A 609 -20.84 3.17 -6.61
N TYR A 610 -19.71 3.87 -6.71
CA TYR A 610 -19.45 4.84 -7.79
C TYR A 610 -17.95 5.16 -7.95
N THR A 611 -17.59 5.79 -9.06
CA THR A 611 -16.18 6.04 -9.44
C THR A 611 -15.84 7.52 -9.67
N GLN A 612 -16.81 8.43 -9.48
CA GLN A 612 -16.64 9.87 -9.72
C GLN A 612 -16.16 10.65 -8.48
N HIS A 613 -15.67 9.95 -7.45
CA HIS A 613 -15.21 10.54 -6.19
C HIS A 613 -13.93 11.39 -6.33
N GLY A 614 -13.17 11.31 -7.43
CA GLY A 614 -12.00 12.18 -7.66
C GLY A 614 -10.67 11.70 -7.04
N ALA A 615 -10.69 10.72 -6.14
CA ALA A 615 -9.46 10.05 -5.67
C ALA A 615 -8.97 8.99 -6.68
N ASN A 616 -8.56 9.45 -7.86
CA ASN A 616 -8.09 8.57 -8.94
C ASN A 616 -7.04 9.24 -9.82
N ASP A 617 -6.37 8.44 -10.63
CA ASP A 617 -5.39 8.85 -11.64
C ASP A 617 -5.72 8.16 -12.98
N ILE A 618 -6.97 8.27 -13.44
CA ILE A 618 -7.43 7.56 -14.66
C ILE A 618 -6.51 7.88 -15.84
N GLY A 619 -5.97 6.84 -16.47
CA GLY A 619 -5.05 6.96 -17.61
C GLY A 619 -3.57 7.08 -17.22
N GLY A 620 -3.23 7.22 -15.95
CA GLY A 620 -1.85 7.24 -15.47
C GLY A 620 -1.12 5.89 -15.61
N PRO A 621 0.20 5.87 -15.35
CA PRO A 621 1.09 4.76 -15.70
C PRO A 621 1.00 3.53 -14.78
N GLY A 622 0.33 3.64 -13.62
CA GLY A 622 0.27 2.60 -12.60
C GLY A 622 -1.10 1.95 -12.43
N ASN A 623 -1.29 1.22 -11.34
CA ASN A 623 -2.54 0.53 -10.98
C ASN A 623 -2.84 0.70 -9.49
N GLY A 624 -4.11 0.56 -9.08
CA GLY A 624 -4.49 0.64 -7.67
C GLY A 624 -3.74 -0.39 -6.87
N ASP A 625 -3.02 0.08 -5.86
CA ASP A 625 -2.32 -0.77 -4.89
C ASP A 625 -3.04 -0.71 -3.55
N MET A 626 -2.47 -0.03 -2.56
CA MET A 626 -3.07 0.24 -1.27
C MET A 626 -2.84 1.68 -0.86
N GLY A 627 -3.56 2.08 0.16
CA GLY A 627 -3.46 3.39 0.77
C GLY A 627 -4.10 3.39 2.14
N GLN A 628 -4.16 4.55 2.76
CA GLN A 628 -4.71 4.73 4.09
C GLN A 628 -5.58 5.99 4.11
N ALA A 629 -6.76 5.87 4.69
CA ALA A 629 -7.63 6.99 5.00
C ALA A 629 -7.31 7.55 6.39
N PHE A 630 -7.17 8.87 6.50
CA PHE A 630 -6.93 9.58 7.75
C PHE A 630 -7.21 11.08 7.57
N ASP A 631 -7.45 11.80 8.66
CA ASP A 631 -7.63 13.26 8.64
C ASP A 631 -6.24 13.92 8.60
N PHE A 632 -5.79 14.34 7.41
CA PHE A 632 -4.40 14.76 7.18
C PHE A 632 -4.10 16.16 7.72
N ASP A 633 -5.09 17.06 7.74
CA ASP A 633 -4.95 18.42 8.29
C ASP A 633 -5.88 18.70 9.49
N LEU A 634 -6.37 17.64 10.14
CA LEU A 634 -7.22 17.67 11.35
C LEU A 634 -8.46 18.56 11.19
N ASP A 635 -9.02 18.62 9.97
CA ASP A 635 -10.17 19.47 9.64
C ASP A 635 -11.52 18.74 9.81
N GLY A 636 -11.49 17.50 10.34
CA GLY A 636 -12.66 16.66 10.56
C GLY A 636 -13.12 15.91 9.31
N LYS A 637 -12.29 15.89 8.26
CA LYS A 637 -12.57 15.19 7.01
C LYS A 637 -11.51 14.12 6.77
N LEU A 638 -11.94 12.89 6.55
CA LEU A 638 -11.00 11.82 6.19
C LEU A 638 -10.51 12.02 4.75
N ASP A 639 -9.21 12.27 4.61
CA ASP A 639 -8.44 12.31 3.38
C ASP A 639 -7.91 10.91 3.02
N VAL A 640 -7.24 10.80 1.87
CA VAL A 640 -6.67 9.52 1.40
C VAL A 640 -5.25 9.69 0.90
N LEU A 641 -4.31 8.97 1.51
CA LEU A 641 -3.00 8.68 0.91
C LEU A 641 -3.12 7.39 0.08
N SER A 642 -2.84 7.46 -1.21
CA SER A 642 -3.06 6.37 -2.18
C SER A 642 -1.80 6.01 -2.94
N GLY A 643 -1.46 4.72 -2.94
CA GLY A 643 -0.38 4.15 -3.74
C GLY A 643 -0.86 3.70 -5.12
N SER A 644 -0.06 4.01 -6.13
CA SER A 644 -0.20 3.46 -7.49
C SER A 644 0.98 2.56 -7.82
N GLU A 645 0.74 1.25 -7.93
CA GLU A 645 1.76 0.25 -8.27
C GLU A 645 2.30 0.51 -9.69
N GLY A 646 3.61 0.73 -9.80
CA GLY A 646 4.26 1.20 -11.04
C GLY A 646 3.99 2.68 -11.37
N GLY A 647 3.14 3.35 -10.58
CA GLY A 647 2.78 4.76 -10.68
C GLY A 647 3.31 5.57 -9.48
N GLN A 648 2.64 6.67 -9.13
CA GLN A 648 3.06 7.61 -8.08
C GLN A 648 2.32 7.39 -6.75
N TRP A 649 2.74 8.10 -5.70
CA TRP A 649 1.94 8.30 -4.49
C TRP A 649 1.05 9.53 -4.66
N TYR A 650 -0.16 9.50 -4.09
CA TYR A 650 -1.13 10.57 -4.15
C TYR A 650 -1.68 10.90 -2.77
N VAL A 651 -1.82 12.18 -2.44
CA VAL A 651 -2.68 12.62 -1.33
C VAL A 651 -3.90 13.31 -1.92
N TYR A 652 -5.06 12.79 -1.57
CA TYR A 652 -6.36 13.24 -2.02
C TYR A 652 -7.09 13.89 -0.85
N LYS A 653 -7.26 15.21 -0.92
CA LYS A 653 -8.01 15.96 0.09
C LYS A 653 -9.51 15.81 -0.14
N ASN A 654 -10.25 15.48 0.89
CA ASN A 654 -11.70 15.39 0.93
C ASN A 654 -12.31 16.79 1.04
N ASN A 655 -13.12 17.15 0.04
CA ASN A 655 -13.78 18.45 -0.04
C ASN A 655 -15.29 18.33 0.09
N THR A 656 -15.80 17.20 0.60
CA THR A 656 -17.23 17.01 0.81
C THR A 656 -17.75 17.97 1.89
N ASP A 657 -19.00 18.43 1.73
CA ASP A 657 -19.71 19.19 2.74
C ASP A 657 -20.19 18.22 3.82
N LEU A 658 -19.57 18.20 5.01
CA LEU A 658 -19.75 17.10 5.96
C LEU A 658 -20.82 17.37 7.02
N GLY A 659 -21.37 16.26 7.56
CA GLY A 659 -22.04 16.26 8.85
C GLY A 659 -21.05 16.51 10.00
N ASN A 660 -21.58 16.54 11.23
CA ASN A 660 -20.75 16.70 12.42
C ASN A 660 -19.82 15.49 12.62
N HIS A 661 -18.72 15.67 13.35
CA HIS A 661 -17.78 14.60 13.68
C HIS A 661 -17.31 14.65 15.13
N LEU A 662 -16.57 13.64 15.57
CA LEU A 662 -15.73 13.71 16.76
C LEU A 662 -14.45 12.93 16.49
N THR A 663 -13.31 13.51 16.86
CA THR A 663 -12.01 12.83 16.84
C THR A 663 -11.57 12.55 18.26
N VAL A 664 -11.24 11.30 18.57
CA VAL A 664 -10.74 10.87 19.88
C VAL A 664 -9.28 10.44 19.73
N ARG A 665 -8.35 11.26 20.21
CA ARG A 665 -6.92 10.95 20.26
C ARG A 665 -6.64 10.06 21.48
N VAL A 666 -6.25 8.83 21.20
CA VAL A 666 -5.89 7.82 22.20
C VAL A 666 -4.38 7.80 22.38
N GLY A 667 -3.91 8.24 23.54
CA GLY A 667 -2.51 8.10 23.95
C GLY A 667 -2.29 6.84 24.79
N TYR A 668 -1.18 6.84 25.53
CA TYR A 668 -0.88 5.79 26.51
C TYR A 668 -1.91 5.77 27.64
N SER A 669 -2.11 4.58 28.21
CA SER A 669 -3.01 4.39 29.33
C SER A 669 -2.57 5.24 30.55
N PRO A 670 -3.47 6.04 31.17
CA PRO A 670 -3.11 6.99 32.23
C PRO A 670 -2.40 6.44 33.47
N MET A 671 -2.56 5.15 33.80
CA MET A 671 -2.01 4.52 34.99
C MET A 671 -0.89 3.55 34.68
N SER A 672 -1.07 2.70 33.67
CA SER A 672 -0.18 1.57 33.40
C SER A 672 0.78 1.83 32.24
N ASN A 673 0.61 2.95 31.51
CA ASN A 673 1.44 3.33 30.38
C ASN A 673 1.48 2.28 29.26
N VAL A 674 0.34 1.65 28.99
CA VAL A 674 0.17 0.78 27.82
C VAL A 674 -0.12 1.65 26.59
N ASP A 675 0.54 1.39 25.47
CA ASP A 675 0.35 2.16 24.24
C ASP A 675 -1.06 2.00 23.65
N ALA A 676 -1.34 2.77 22.59
CA ALA A 676 -2.68 2.87 22.03
C ALA A 676 -3.09 1.69 21.11
N TYR A 677 -2.17 0.84 20.66
CA TYR A 677 -2.52 -0.28 19.77
C TYR A 677 -3.60 -1.16 20.39
N GLY A 678 -4.61 -1.52 19.59
CA GLY A 678 -5.71 -2.37 20.01
C GLY A 678 -6.67 -1.73 21.03
N ALA A 679 -6.47 -0.48 21.44
CA ALA A 679 -7.40 0.20 22.33
C ALA A 679 -8.79 0.34 21.66
N GLN A 680 -9.84 0.09 22.42
CA GLN A 680 -11.22 0.19 21.96
C GLN A 680 -11.82 1.54 22.37
N VAL A 681 -12.44 2.24 21.42
CA VAL A 681 -13.18 3.48 21.66
C VAL A 681 -14.67 3.23 21.41
N GLU A 682 -15.48 3.36 22.47
CA GLU A 682 -16.93 3.27 22.42
C GLU A 682 -17.54 4.67 22.60
N LEU A 683 -18.40 5.08 21.67
CA LEU A 683 -19.05 6.39 21.65
C LEU A 683 -20.56 6.23 21.78
N PHE A 684 -21.17 6.94 22.73
CA PHE A 684 -22.62 6.89 22.98
C PHE A 684 -23.26 8.26 22.77
N THR A 685 -24.23 8.35 21.87
CA THR A 685 -25.10 9.52 21.70
C THR A 685 -26.47 9.23 22.31
N ALA A 686 -27.42 10.16 22.16
CA ALA A 686 -28.79 9.94 22.64
C ALA A 686 -29.52 8.77 21.96
N ASN A 687 -29.10 8.38 20.75
CA ASN A 687 -29.83 7.40 19.93
C ASN A 687 -28.92 6.44 19.13
N LYS A 688 -27.60 6.55 19.23
CA LYS A 688 -26.64 5.71 18.52
C LYS A 688 -25.48 5.32 19.44
N SER A 689 -24.87 4.19 19.14
CA SER A 689 -23.59 3.75 19.68
C SER A 689 -22.65 3.48 18.52
N TYR A 690 -21.37 3.75 18.71
CA TYR A 690 -20.32 3.44 17.75
C TYR A 690 -19.17 2.79 18.49
N LYS A 691 -18.44 1.92 17.79
CA LYS A 691 -17.26 1.27 18.33
C LYS A 691 -16.19 1.22 17.26
N GLN A 692 -14.96 1.57 17.63
CA GLN A 692 -13.79 1.43 16.78
C GLN A 692 -12.61 0.93 17.60
N ARG A 693 -11.67 0.23 16.93
CA ARG A 693 -10.42 -0.26 17.50
C ARG A 693 -9.27 0.54 16.91
N VAL A 694 -8.34 1.00 17.74
CA VAL A 694 -7.10 1.67 17.29
C VAL A 694 -6.22 0.66 16.56
N GLY A 695 -5.78 1.02 15.36
CA GLY A 695 -4.95 0.16 14.52
C GLY A 695 -4.76 0.70 13.11
N SER A 696 -4.56 -0.20 12.15
CA SER A 696 -4.44 0.10 10.72
C SER A 696 -5.77 -0.13 9.99
N ALA A 697 -5.93 0.41 8.79
CA ALA A 697 -7.19 0.25 8.04
C ALA A 697 -7.03 -0.04 6.54
N GLY A 698 -5.83 -0.11 5.97
CA GLY A 698 -5.73 -0.41 4.53
C GLY A 698 -4.46 -1.05 4.00
N GLU A 699 -3.50 -1.37 4.87
CA GLU A 699 -2.15 -1.74 4.48
C GLU A 699 -1.84 -3.20 4.82
N VAL A 700 -1.45 -3.95 3.79
CA VAL A 700 -1.30 -5.41 3.92
C VAL A 700 0.10 -5.80 4.38
N PHE A 701 1.10 -4.97 4.05
CA PHE A 701 2.49 -5.18 4.43
C PHE A 701 2.98 -4.14 5.44
N SER A 702 2.31 -3.00 5.54
CA SER A 702 2.62 -1.96 6.52
C SER A 702 1.59 -1.92 7.64
N GLN A 703 1.94 -1.31 8.77
CA GLN A 703 1.02 -1.07 9.88
C GLN A 703 1.13 0.39 10.31
N SER A 704 -0.01 1.07 10.30
CA SER A 704 -0.20 2.42 10.81
C SER A 704 -0.62 2.39 12.28
N LEU A 705 -0.40 3.51 12.99
CA LEU A 705 -0.97 3.75 14.31
C LEU A 705 -2.02 4.86 14.17
N LEU A 706 -3.26 4.48 13.86
CA LEU A 706 -4.35 5.45 13.70
C LEU A 706 -5.06 5.67 15.05
N ASN A 707 -4.40 6.37 15.96
CA ASN A 707 -4.90 6.64 17.31
C ASN A 707 -5.73 7.93 17.44
N ASN A 708 -5.81 8.77 16.41
CA ASN A 708 -6.88 9.76 16.18
C ASN A 708 -8.10 9.03 15.59
N VAL A 709 -8.97 8.52 16.47
CA VAL A 709 -10.14 7.72 16.10
C VAL A 709 -11.29 8.64 15.67
N HIS A 710 -11.68 8.57 14.39
CA HIS A 710 -12.68 9.47 13.78
C HIS A 710 -14.07 8.85 13.73
N PHE A 711 -15.05 9.60 14.24
CA PHE A 711 -16.48 9.25 14.18
C PHE A 711 -17.25 10.33 13.42
N GLY A 712 -17.90 9.97 12.31
CA GLY A 712 -18.99 10.79 11.79
C GLY A 712 -20.21 10.71 12.69
N LEU A 713 -20.88 11.83 12.87
CA LEU A 713 -22.01 12.00 13.78
C LEU A 713 -23.29 12.42 13.04
N GLY A 714 -23.20 12.73 11.75
CA GLY A 714 -24.28 13.29 10.95
C GLY A 714 -24.82 14.56 11.61
N GLU A 715 -26.12 14.59 11.92
CA GLU A 715 -26.78 15.74 12.55
C GLU A 715 -26.59 15.82 14.08
N GLN A 716 -25.92 14.86 14.72
CA GLN A 716 -25.74 14.88 16.18
C GLN A 716 -24.72 15.93 16.60
N THR A 717 -25.12 16.81 17.52
CA THR A 717 -24.28 17.91 18.02
C THR A 717 -23.60 17.64 19.36
N ASN A 718 -23.96 16.54 20.03
CA ASN A 718 -23.43 16.19 21.34
C ASN A 718 -23.34 14.67 21.54
N VAL A 719 -22.26 14.26 22.20
CA VAL A 719 -21.96 12.89 22.62
C VAL A 719 -22.12 12.78 24.13
N GLN A 720 -22.87 11.78 24.60
CA GLN A 720 -23.16 11.59 26.03
C GLN A 720 -21.91 11.11 26.77
N SER A 721 -21.24 10.11 26.22
CA SER A 721 -19.96 9.62 26.73
C SER A 721 -19.10 9.01 25.63
N VAL A 722 -17.78 9.05 25.88
CA VAL A 722 -16.77 8.30 25.12
C VAL A 722 -15.99 7.48 26.12
N LYS A 723 -15.94 6.16 25.94
CA LYS A 723 -15.20 5.23 26.78
C LYS A 723 -14.03 4.66 25.98
N VAL A 724 -12.82 4.83 26.49
CA VAL A 724 -11.60 4.25 25.93
C VAL A 724 -11.17 3.11 26.84
N THR A 725 -10.90 1.93 26.26
CA THR A 725 -10.41 0.75 26.98
C THR A 725 -9.10 0.27 26.32
N TRP A 726 -8.01 0.20 27.08
CA TRP A 726 -6.71 -0.31 26.60
C TRP A 726 -6.63 -1.83 26.76
N ARG A 727 -5.65 -2.47 26.10
CA ARG A 727 -5.48 -3.94 26.09
C ARG A 727 -5.32 -4.58 27.47
N ASN A 728 -4.81 -3.84 28.45
CA ASN A 728 -4.72 -4.27 29.85
C ASN A 728 -6.03 -4.14 30.64
N GLY A 729 -7.13 -3.70 30.01
CA GLY A 729 -8.43 -3.44 30.62
C GLY A 729 -8.54 -2.11 31.37
N GLU A 730 -7.52 -1.24 31.30
CA GLU A 730 -7.61 0.11 31.83
C GLU A 730 -8.69 0.91 31.07
N ILE A 731 -9.48 1.71 31.79
CA ILE A 731 -10.61 2.46 31.21
C ILE A 731 -10.51 3.94 31.56
N PHE A 732 -10.75 4.79 30.55
CA PHE A 732 -10.97 6.22 30.73
C PHE A 732 -12.28 6.66 30.06
N GLU A 733 -13.01 7.59 30.69
CA GLU A 733 -14.33 8.03 30.20
C GLU A 733 -14.42 9.57 30.13
N PHE A 734 -14.81 10.08 28.96
CA PHE A 734 -15.26 11.46 28.77
C PHE A 734 -16.79 11.54 28.86
N LYS A 735 -17.32 12.66 29.35
CA LYS A 735 -18.77 12.90 29.45
C LYS A 735 -19.16 14.23 28.85
N ASN A 736 -20.32 14.26 28.18
CA ASN A 736 -20.92 15.45 27.58
C ASN A 736 -19.95 16.20 26.65
N VAL A 737 -19.52 15.54 25.59
CA VAL A 737 -18.59 16.09 24.60
C VAL A 737 -19.37 16.70 23.46
N ALA A 738 -19.09 17.97 23.12
CA ALA A 738 -19.67 18.61 21.96
C ALA A 738 -19.08 18.02 20.67
N ALA A 739 -19.90 17.87 19.63
CA ALA A 739 -19.41 17.49 18.31
C ALA A 739 -18.47 18.55 17.72
N ASN A 740 -17.75 18.17 16.66
CA ASN A 740 -16.74 18.94 15.94
C ASN A 740 -15.57 19.37 16.83
N ASN A 741 -15.10 18.45 17.66
CA ASN A 741 -13.93 18.64 18.50
C ASN A 741 -12.98 17.45 18.37
N LEU A 742 -11.71 17.72 18.65
CA LEU A 742 -10.73 16.71 19.00
C LEU A 742 -10.62 16.66 20.53
N ILE A 743 -10.80 15.47 21.10
CA ILE A 743 -10.54 15.21 22.52
C ILE A 743 -9.37 14.24 22.67
N GLU A 744 -8.59 14.38 23.73
CA GLU A 744 -7.40 13.55 23.95
C GLU A 744 -7.41 12.94 25.36
N THR A 745 -7.03 11.66 25.46
CA THR A 745 -6.87 10.97 26.75
C THR A 745 -5.75 11.60 27.58
N PRO A 746 -5.85 11.64 28.93
CA PRO A 746 -4.82 12.26 29.75
C PRO A 746 -3.46 11.55 29.60
N GLN A 747 -2.40 12.33 29.35
CA GLN A 747 -1.03 11.79 29.32
C GLN A 747 -0.42 11.63 30.72
N THR A 748 0.43 10.62 30.90
CA THR A 748 1.18 10.40 32.14
C THR A 748 2.38 11.37 32.27
N LYS A 749 2.92 11.52 33.49
CA LYS A 749 4.05 12.44 33.78
C LYS A 749 5.39 12.00 33.14
N TRP A 750 5.49 10.79 32.60
CA TRP A 750 6.72 10.21 32.04
C TRP A 750 7.22 10.95 30.78
N PHE A 751 6.32 11.49 29.96
CA PHE A 751 6.58 12.27 28.74
C PHE A 751 7.30 13.63 28.94
N LYS A 752 7.77 13.95 30.16
CA LYS A 752 8.54 15.19 30.44
C LYS A 752 10.06 15.04 30.26
N LYS A 753 10.57 13.84 30.00
CA LYS A 753 12.02 13.57 29.94
C LYS A 753 12.70 14.21 28.72
N THR A 754 12.05 14.22 27.56
CA THR A 754 12.51 14.90 26.33
C THR A 754 12.62 16.43 26.49
N LYS A 755 11.75 17.07 27.29
CA LYS A 755 11.89 18.50 27.65
C LYS A 755 13.09 18.83 28.54
N GLN A 756 13.65 17.85 29.26
CA GLN A 756 14.78 18.08 30.16
C GLN A 756 16.11 18.18 29.41
N VAL A 757 16.33 17.35 28.38
CA VAL A 757 17.54 17.39 27.52
C VAL A 757 17.62 18.71 26.75
N LYS A 758 16.50 19.19 26.21
CA LYS A 758 16.39 20.51 25.55
C LYS A 758 16.81 21.66 26.49
N LYS A 759 16.42 21.56 27.77
CA LYS A 759 16.75 22.53 28.82
C LYS A 759 18.20 22.45 29.32
N GLU A 760 18.92 21.35 29.05
CA GLU A 760 20.35 21.20 29.35
C GLU A 760 21.22 21.65 28.18
N LEU A 761 20.81 21.40 26.94
CA LEU A 761 21.42 21.98 25.74
C LEU A 761 21.38 23.52 25.76
N GLU A 762 20.28 24.12 26.23
CA GLU A 762 20.12 25.57 26.42
C GLU A 762 21.06 26.17 27.50
N LYS A 763 21.65 25.34 28.38
CA LYS A 763 22.59 25.79 29.43
C LYS A 763 24.05 25.86 28.99
N GLY A 764 24.37 25.52 27.74
CA GLY A 764 25.64 25.86 27.11
C GLY A 764 26.85 25.00 27.48
N ILE A 765 26.67 23.79 28.02
CA ILE A 765 27.76 22.81 28.19
C ILE A 765 27.72 21.87 26.98
N VAL A 766 28.23 22.33 25.83
CA VAL A 766 28.23 21.56 24.58
C VAL A 766 29.65 21.08 24.28
N THR A 767 29.88 19.78 24.39
CA THR A 767 31.08 19.10 23.92
C THR A 767 30.91 18.77 22.43
N LYS A 768 31.85 19.21 21.60
CA LYS A 768 31.91 18.79 20.19
C LYS A 768 32.36 17.33 20.11
N PRO A 769 31.87 16.56 19.14
CA PRO A 769 32.33 15.18 18.97
C PRO A 769 33.84 15.11 18.68
N TYR A 770 34.52 14.11 19.23
CA TYR A 770 35.91 13.81 18.93
C TYR A 770 36.25 12.33 19.18
N ILE A 771 37.34 11.88 18.56
CA ILE A 771 38.09 10.67 18.92
C ILE A 771 39.58 10.96 18.84
N ARG A 772 40.38 10.39 19.73
CA ARG A 772 41.84 10.52 19.71
C ARG A 772 42.51 9.24 20.21
N PHE A 773 43.64 8.89 19.63
CA PHE A 773 44.47 7.80 20.15
C PHE A 773 45.09 8.21 21.49
N VAL A 774 45.03 7.33 22.50
CA VAL A 774 45.64 7.59 23.82
C VAL A 774 47.18 7.59 23.71
N ASP A 775 47.74 6.71 22.87
CA ASP A 775 49.19 6.51 22.69
C ASP A 775 49.71 7.05 21.33
N GLU A 776 49.19 8.18 20.85
CA GLU A 776 49.51 8.71 19.50
C GLU A 776 51.03 8.91 19.26
N GLU A 777 51.75 9.46 20.25
CA GLU A 777 53.19 9.71 20.16
C GLU A 777 54.00 8.41 20.03
N LYS A 778 53.56 7.32 20.70
CA LYS A 778 54.19 6.01 20.61
C LYS A 778 54.14 5.47 19.19
N PHE A 779 52.96 5.54 18.55
CA PHE A 779 52.78 5.01 17.20
C PHE A 779 53.46 5.84 16.11
N SER A 780 53.53 7.15 16.29
CA SER A 780 54.20 8.06 15.34
C SER A 780 55.73 8.01 15.43
N THR A 781 56.31 7.70 16.60
CA THR A 781 57.77 7.76 16.81
C THR A 781 58.47 6.40 16.90
N GLN A 782 57.85 5.39 17.55
CA GLN A 782 58.49 4.10 17.81
C GLN A 782 58.15 3.05 16.74
N GLY A 783 57.09 3.29 15.97
CA GLY A 783 56.59 2.37 14.95
C GLY A 783 56.05 1.06 15.53
N LEU A 784 55.74 0.13 14.64
CA LEU A 784 55.07 -1.13 14.90
C LEU A 784 55.99 -2.30 14.48
N LYS A 785 56.01 -3.40 15.21
CA LYS A 785 56.87 -4.56 14.89
C LYS A 785 56.10 -5.69 14.20
N VAL A 786 56.59 -6.20 13.08
CA VAL A 786 56.00 -7.34 12.38
C VAL A 786 55.90 -8.56 13.30
N GLY A 787 54.79 -9.29 13.21
CA GLY A 787 54.52 -10.48 14.04
C GLY A 787 54.12 -10.20 15.49
N SER A 788 54.12 -8.94 15.94
CA SER A 788 53.66 -8.57 17.27
C SER A 788 52.14 -8.40 17.36
N GLN A 789 51.62 -8.38 18.58
CA GLN A 789 50.27 -7.89 18.87
C GLN A 789 50.35 -6.50 19.50
N VAL A 790 49.55 -5.57 18.99
CA VAL A 790 49.58 -4.17 19.38
C VAL A 790 48.21 -3.75 19.89
N SER A 791 48.12 -3.33 21.14
CA SER A 791 46.90 -2.74 21.69
C SER A 791 46.76 -1.30 21.21
N LEU A 792 45.63 -1.01 20.57
CA LEU A 792 45.22 0.32 20.15
C LEU A 792 44.16 0.80 21.14
N ASN A 793 44.35 1.97 21.72
CA ASN A 793 43.42 2.59 22.65
C ASN A 793 43.03 3.98 22.13
N ALA A 794 41.75 4.33 22.23
CA ALA A 794 41.24 5.64 21.90
C ALA A 794 40.27 6.16 22.97
N GLU A 795 40.31 7.46 23.19
CA GLU A 795 39.30 8.20 23.96
C GLU A 795 38.35 8.90 22.98
N PHE A 796 37.06 8.90 23.27
CA PHE A 796 36.05 9.50 22.39
C PHE A 796 34.94 10.23 23.16
N HIS A 797 34.27 11.12 22.45
CA HIS A 797 33.01 11.76 22.84
C HIS A 797 32.14 11.92 21.58
N ALA A 798 30.90 11.43 21.57
CA ALA A 798 29.96 11.49 20.43
C ALA A 798 29.31 12.87 20.24
N GLY A 799 29.52 13.75 21.19
CA GLY A 799 29.01 15.12 21.24
C GLY A 799 27.81 15.19 22.19
N THR A 800 27.60 16.33 22.84
CA THR A 800 26.55 16.44 23.87
C THR A 800 25.17 16.08 23.33
N GLY A 801 24.53 15.11 23.98
CA GLY A 801 23.22 14.60 23.58
C GLY A 801 23.26 13.60 22.41
N ASN A 802 24.44 13.19 21.96
CA ASN A 802 24.60 12.18 20.93
C ASN A 802 25.33 10.95 21.49
N LYS A 803 25.14 9.79 20.86
CA LYS A 803 25.76 8.52 21.25
C LYS A 803 26.57 7.93 20.09
N VAL A 804 27.56 7.09 20.38
CA VAL A 804 28.18 6.22 19.36
C VAL A 804 27.11 5.24 18.86
N ILE A 805 26.95 5.09 17.54
CA ILE A 805 25.88 4.26 16.97
C ILE A 805 26.38 3.00 16.26
N ALA A 806 25.48 2.03 16.13
CA ALA A 806 25.69 0.74 15.47
C ALA A 806 25.54 0.77 13.94
N ALA A 807 25.59 1.96 13.32
CA ALA A 807 25.41 2.16 11.88
C ALA A 807 26.47 1.43 11.02
N ASP A 808 26.62 1.79 9.74
CA ASP A 808 27.65 1.21 8.87
C ASP A 808 29.07 1.26 9.46
N GLU A 809 29.30 2.12 10.47
CA GLU A 809 30.50 2.26 11.30
C GLU A 809 30.57 1.41 12.59
N GLY A 810 29.47 0.84 13.11
CA GLY A 810 29.39 -0.10 14.23
C GLY A 810 30.48 0.00 15.29
N GLY A 811 30.25 0.73 16.39
CA GLY A 811 31.21 0.90 17.48
C GLY A 811 32.37 1.81 17.12
N ILE A 812 33.50 1.65 17.82
CA ILE A 812 34.75 2.36 17.52
C ILE A 812 35.65 1.43 16.71
N ARG A 813 36.03 1.88 15.52
CA ARG A 813 36.87 1.13 14.61
C ARG A 813 38.30 1.51 14.74
N PHE A 814 39.17 0.52 14.64
CA PHE A 814 40.59 0.72 14.49
C PHE A 814 41.06 0.10 13.18
N TRP A 815 41.82 0.88 12.40
CA TRP A 815 42.36 0.44 11.13
C TRP A 815 43.87 0.53 11.12
N LEU A 816 44.53 -0.46 10.54
CA LEU A 816 45.84 -0.30 9.92
C LEU A 816 45.66 -0.34 8.40
N ARG A 817 45.86 0.80 7.76
CA ARG A 817 45.61 1.01 6.33
C ARG A 817 46.92 1.06 5.57
N HIS A 818 47.07 0.24 4.55
CA HIS A 818 48.18 0.27 3.61
C HIS A 818 47.77 1.08 2.39
N PHE A 819 48.42 2.20 2.15
CA PHE A 819 48.19 3.03 0.97
C PHE A 819 49.29 2.84 -0.07
N LYS A 820 48.91 2.98 -1.35
CA LYS A 820 49.80 3.24 -2.48
C LYS A 820 50.14 4.73 -2.57
N TYR A 821 50.89 5.13 -3.59
CA TYR A 821 51.05 6.54 -3.95
C TYR A 821 49.66 7.21 -4.12
N LYS A 822 49.53 8.47 -3.69
CA LYS A 822 48.29 9.28 -3.79
C LYS A 822 47.06 8.72 -3.04
N TRP A 823 47.23 8.16 -1.83
CA TRP A 823 46.12 7.78 -0.95
C TRP A 823 45.15 6.73 -1.50
N ILE A 824 45.62 5.87 -2.41
CA ILE A 824 44.83 4.75 -2.95
C ILE A 824 44.99 3.55 -2.00
N PRO A 825 43.94 3.02 -1.36
CA PRO A 825 44.06 1.85 -0.48
C PRO A 825 44.61 0.63 -1.24
N ALA A 826 45.59 -0.06 -0.66
CA ALA A 826 46.15 -1.31 -1.14
C ALA A 826 45.61 -2.50 -0.33
N LYS A 827 45.58 -2.36 1.00
CA LYS A 827 45.11 -3.38 1.94
C LYS A 827 44.77 -2.75 3.28
N ASP A 828 43.62 -3.07 3.84
CA ASP A 828 43.20 -2.58 5.15
C ASP A 828 43.06 -3.76 6.14
N ILE A 829 43.53 -3.57 7.37
CA ILE A 829 43.20 -4.45 8.51
C ILE A 829 42.26 -3.65 9.40
N LYS A 830 41.06 -4.19 9.66
CA LYS A 830 39.99 -3.56 10.42
C LYS A 830 39.72 -4.33 11.70
N LEU A 831 39.58 -3.62 12.80
CA LEU A 831 39.13 -4.11 14.10
C LEU A 831 37.99 -3.24 14.59
N ILE A 832 37.12 -3.79 15.42
CA ILE A 832 35.97 -3.11 15.97
C ILE A 832 35.94 -3.35 17.47
N ASP A 833 35.79 -2.28 18.24
CA ASP A 833 35.38 -2.33 19.63
C ASP A 833 33.91 -1.88 19.72
N GLU A 834 33.05 -2.81 20.13
CA GLU A 834 31.60 -2.60 20.25
C GLU A 834 31.22 -2.09 21.65
N MET A 835 32.10 -2.18 22.65
CA MET A 835 31.82 -1.71 24.03
C MET A 835 31.42 -0.23 24.12
N PRO A 836 31.99 0.68 23.30
CA PRO A 836 31.58 2.09 23.21
C PRO A 836 30.18 2.36 22.69
N LEU A 837 29.49 1.38 22.09
CA LEU A 837 28.16 1.59 21.52
C LEU A 837 27.21 2.22 22.55
N TYR A 838 26.43 3.20 22.08
CA TYR A 838 25.39 3.91 22.83
C TYR A 838 25.87 4.76 24.00
N SER A 839 27.19 4.91 24.14
CA SER A 839 27.76 5.84 25.10
C SER A 839 27.98 7.22 24.45
N GLU A 840 27.78 8.27 25.23
CA GLU A 840 28.12 9.64 24.81
C GLU A 840 29.65 9.87 24.84
N SER A 841 30.38 9.19 25.73
CA SER A 841 31.84 9.26 25.81
C SER A 841 32.43 8.04 26.51
N GLY A 842 33.72 7.80 26.31
CA GLY A 842 34.41 6.70 26.95
C GLY A 842 35.77 6.40 26.34
N ASN A 843 36.22 5.17 26.59
CA ASN A 843 37.44 4.63 26.00
C ASN A 843 37.10 3.39 25.16
N ALA A 844 37.85 3.21 24.09
CA ALA A 844 37.76 2.08 23.19
C ALA A 844 39.13 1.41 23.07
N SER A 845 39.16 0.10 22.92
CA SER A 845 40.40 -0.65 22.75
C SER A 845 40.24 -1.84 21.80
N ALA A 846 41.27 -2.08 20.98
CA ALA A 846 41.35 -3.25 20.12
C ALA A 846 42.79 -3.79 20.04
N THR A 847 42.96 -5.09 19.80
CA THR A 847 44.30 -5.70 19.66
C THR A 847 44.57 -6.08 18.21
N LEU A 848 45.54 -5.40 17.60
CA LEU A 848 45.97 -5.58 16.22
C LEU A 848 47.09 -6.62 16.11
N SER A 849 46.85 -7.69 15.36
CA SER A 849 47.90 -8.64 14.97
C SER A 849 48.65 -8.16 13.73
N LEU A 850 49.96 -8.03 13.84
CA LEU A 850 50.86 -7.65 12.73
C LEU A 850 51.50 -8.87 12.07
N THR A 851 50.93 -10.05 12.28
CA THR A 851 51.39 -11.28 11.62
C THR A 851 51.13 -11.18 10.11
N GLY A 852 52.18 -11.31 9.30
CA GLY A 852 52.09 -11.23 7.84
C GLY A 852 51.93 -9.80 7.28
N VAL A 853 52.14 -8.77 8.10
CA VAL A 853 52.24 -7.38 7.63
C VAL A 853 53.64 -7.15 7.05
N THR A 854 53.72 -6.47 5.89
CA THR A 854 54.99 -6.19 5.22
C THR A 854 55.72 -5.03 5.92
N PRO A 855 57.01 -5.16 6.28
CA PRO A 855 57.80 -4.04 6.80
C PRO A 855 57.79 -2.84 5.85
N SER A 856 57.79 -1.62 6.42
CA SER A 856 57.75 -0.36 5.66
C SER A 856 58.92 -0.18 4.70
N ASN A 857 60.11 -0.72 5.01
CA ASN A 857 61.28 -0.69 4.12
C ASN A 857 61.19 -1.70 2.96
N GLN A 858 60.23 -2.64 3.00
CA GLN A 858 59.96 -3.60 1.95
C GLN A 858 58.71 -3.23 1.13
N LEU A 859 58.04 -2.14 1.47
CA LEU A 859 56.92 -1.63 0.68
C LEU A 859 57.40 -1.06 -0.67
N PRO A 860 56.60 -1.15 -1.74
CA PRO A 860 56.89 -0.46 -2.99
C PRO A 860 57.04 1.05 -2.79
N GLU A 861 57.83 1.70 -3.64
CA GLU A 861 58.08 3.14 -3.57
C GLU A 861 56.77 3.94 -3.54
N GLY A 862 56.66 4.88 -2.59
CA GLY A 862 55.48 5.72 -2.39
C GLY A 862 54.32 5.06 -1.62
N HIS A 863 54.46 3.82 -1.15
CA HIS A 863 53.50 3.19 -0.25
C HIS A 863 53.81 3.51 1.21
N PHE A 864 52.77 3.57 2.05
CA PHE A 864 52.89 3.85 3.48
C PHE A 864 51.74 3.24 4.27
N TYR A 865 51.88 3.19 5.60
CA TYR A 865 50.81 2.79 6.52
C TYR A 865 50.20 4.00 7.23
N GLN A 866 48.90 3.94 7.52
CA GLN A 866 48.16 4.86 8.36
C GLN A 866 47.42 4.07 9.44
N LEU A 867 47.44 4.52 10.69
CA LEU A 867 46.48 4.10 11.69
C LEU A 867 45.28 5.05 11.67
N ARG A 868 44.06 4.53 11.75
CA ARG A 868 42.84 5.33 11.84
C ARG A 868 41.96 4.80 12.96
N ALA A 869 41.40 5.68 13.78
CA ALA A 869 40.29 5.35 14.65
C ALA A 869 39.06 6.16 14.23
N SER A 870 37.89 5.54 14.15
CA SER A 870 36.66 6.22 13.71
C SER A 870 35.41 5.65 14.37
N PHE A 871 34.37 6.48 14.48
CA PHE A 871 33.01 6.05 14.78
C PHE A 871 31.99 6.97 14.11
N MET A 872 30.72 6.58 14.15
CA MET A 872 29.60 7.44 13.76
C MET A 872 28.78 7.78 15.00
N ASN A 873 28.36 9.03 15.15
CA ASN A 873 27.45 9.45 16.22
C ASN A 873 25.97 9.37 15.79
N SER A 874 25.04 9.55 16.72
CA SER A 874 23.59 9.49 16.47
C SER A 874 23.03 10.60 15.57
N ARG A 875 23.86 11.53 15.10
CA ARG A 875 23.52 12.49 14.03
C ARG A 875 23.95 12.04 12.64
N GLY A 876 24.53 10.84 12.53
CA GLY A 876 25.13 10.35 11.29
C GLY A 876 26.47 10.99 10.95
N GLU A 877 27.10 11.74 11.87
CA GLU A 877 28.41 12.34 11.63
C GLU A 877 29.51 11.29 11.84
N MET A 878 30.39 11.13 10.85
CA MET A 878 31.60 10.33 10.99
C MET A 878 32.67 11.16 11.72
N ILE A 879 33.15 10.63 12.83
CA ILE A 879 34.18 11.25 13.67
C ILE A 879 35.40 10.34 13.63
N ASP A 880 36.53 10.87 13.17
CA ASP A 880 37.75 10.09 13.04
C ASP A 880 39.03 10.84 13.41
N THR A 881 40.08 10.05 13.59
CA THR A 881 41.45 10.50 13.83
C THR A 881 42.42 9.56 13.14
N THR A 882 43.56 10.09 12.70
CA THR A 882 44.54 9.34 11.91
C THR A 882 45.97 9.63 12.35
N ILE A 883 46.81 8.60 12.31
CA ILE A 883 48.27 8.70 12.44
C ILE A 883 48.86 8.26 11.11
N ASP A 884 49.45 9.19 10.38
CA ASP A 884 50.01 8.95 9.05
C ASP A 884 51.46 8.47 9.10
N ASN A 885 51.88 7.78 8.04
CA ASN A 885 53.26 7.34 7.85
C ASN A 885 53.80 6.45 8.99
N VAL A 886 52.92 5.64 9.58
CA VAL A 886 53.27 4.69 10.65
C VAL A 886 54.34 3.73 10.11
N LYS A 887 55.47 3.68 10.80
CA LYS A 887 56.56 2.79 10.41
C LYS A 887 56.30 1.38 10.96
N VAL A 888 56.37 0.38 10.10
CA VAL A 888 56.32 -1.02 10.46
C VAL A 888 57.72 -1.60 10.24
N PHE A 889 58.37 -2.11 11.28
CA PHE A 889 59.73 -2.63 11.26
C PHE A 889 59.73 -4.15 11.49
N GLU A 890 60.84 -4.80 11.11
CA GLU A 890 61.05 -6.25 11.31
C GLU A 890 61.11 -6.68 12.79
#